data_AF-A0A2K3NN31-F1
#
_entry.id   AF-A0A2K3NN31-F1
#
_cell.length_a   1.000
_cell.length_b   1.000
_cell.length_c   1.000
_cell.angle_alpha   90.00
_cell.angle_beta   90.00
_cell.angle_gamma   90.00
#
_symmetry.space_group_name_H-M   'P 1'
#
loop_
_entity.id
_entity.type
_entity.pdbx_description
1 polymer ?
#
loop_
_entity_poly.entity_id
_entity_poly.type
_entity_poly.pdbx_seq_one_letter_code
_entity_poly.pdbx_strand_id
1 'polypeptide(L)'
;MSLTRTAIHRFRYIYRTISPPQPSPISDRFLSHHPIPKPFQFHFSFYSSSSSLKQESVNGGDDVYPTGDFNFVPVTGFNKFAVKLKTLIALPWERIQHGSVLKIILRGQISDQLNSRFSRVLSLPRICDNLLKAAYDPRISAVYLHIDILNCGWGKIDEIRRQVLNFRKSGKFVVAYVPSCREKEYYIACACEEIYVPPSAYFSLFGLTVQAGFVRGVLDNLGIEPQVEKFGKYKSAGEQLTRKTMSEDNREMLTTLLDNIYSNWLDKVSSARGKKREDIENFINEGVYQVDRLKEEGFISSILYDDEVMTRLKERLQVNTNKNLPIVDFRKYSGVRKWTVGISGGKELIAVIRASGTIRRVESPLSAPSKGIIGEKFIEKIRRVRESNKFKAAIIRIDSPGGDALASDLMWREIRLLAASKPVIASMSDLAASGGYYMAMGAGVIVAESLTLTGSIGVVAGKFNLGKLYEKIGFNKEIISRGKYAELLAAEQRSFRPHEAELFAKSAQNIYKQFRDKAAFSRSMTVDKMEEVAQGRVWTGTDAASHGLVDAIGGLSRAIAIAKLKANIPQDRQVTVVELSRPSPSLPEILSGLGNSLVGVDQTLKELLHDLTFSDGVQARMDGIMFQKLEGYPSANPILALMKDYLSSIFQMTEMSLPHTKISTHSSCLTLILKLKPLHNHSSSSSSSNSTLKQDSISGSNDDNYPTGDFEFKPVTGFDKFIVKLRMLMADSSEHVQHGSVLKITLCGKISEQFLPEFSDNLLKAAYDPRISGVYLHIDNVDCGWAKLDEIRRQIVNFRKSGKFVAAYLPLIREKEYYIASACEEIYAPPSASVTLLGFTVEGTFVRGVYDNLGIEPQVERIGKYKMAGDRLICKTMSEDHREMLTALLDNISSNWLDKVSSARGKKREDVENFINEGVYQVDRLKEEGFITSILYDDEVHAVL
;
A
#
# COMPACT_ATOMS: atom_id res chain seq x y z
N MET A 1 -38.84 47.62 13.03
CA MET A 1 -38.86 48.82 12.16
C MET A 1 -38.96 48.31 10.72
N SER A 2 -40.02 48.63 9.95
CA SER A 2 -40.32 49.93 9.32
C SER A 2 -39.35 50.23 8.15
N LEU A 3 -39.78 50.50 6.91
CA LEU A 3 -41.15 50.70 6.35
C LEU A 3 -41.12 50.68 4.79
N THR A 4 -42.13 50.09 4.12
CA THR A 4 -42.75 50.47 2.80
C THR A 4 -41.91 50.66 1.49
N ARG A 5 -42.43 50.70 0.24
CA ARG A 5 -43.59 50.07 -0.49
C ARG A 5 -43.67 50.61 -1.95
N THR A 6 -44.03 49.77 -2.95
CA THR A 6 -44.58 50.18 -4.29
C THR A 6 -43.66 51.09 -5.18
N ALA A 7 -43.95 51.49 -6.43
CA ALA A 7 -45.01 51.26 -7.43
C ALA A 7 -44.38 51.41 -8.87
N ILE A 8 -44.64 50.57 -9.89
CA ILE A 8 -45.82 50.42 -10.78
C ILE A 8 -45.83 51.36 -12.03
N HIS A 9 -45.81 50.75 -13.24
CA HIS A 9 -46.29 51.26 -14.55
C HIS A 9 -45.56 52.47 -15.20
N ARG A 10 -45.68 52.77 -16.52
CA ARG A 10 -45.94 52.05 -17.81
C ARG A 10 -45.83 53.14 -18.90
N PHE A 11 -45.33 52.86 -20.11
CA PHE A 11 -45.80 53.53 -21.33
C PHE A 11 -45.72 52.59 -22.56
N ARG A 12 -46.21 53.02 -23.72
CA ARG A 12 -46.72 52.14 -24.80
C ARG A 12 -46.59 52.82 -26.18
N TYR A 13 -46.71 52.02 -27.27
CA TYR A 13 -46.96 52.43 -28.68
C TYR A 13 -45.75 53.09 -29.41
N ILE A 14 -45.48 52.94 -30.73
CA ILE A 14 -45.99 52.10 -31.86
C ILE A 14 -44.86 52.11 -32.98
N TYR A 15 -44.76 51.37 -34.11
CA TYR A 15 -45.70 50.68 -35.02
C TYR A 15 -45.03 49.62 -35.97
N ARG A 16 -45.80 49.24 -37.01
CA ARG A 16 -45.58 48.68 -38.38
C ARG A 16 -44.18 48.74 -39.07
N THR A 17 -43.87 47.96 -40.13
CA THR A 17 -44.75 47.25 -41.13
C THR A 17 -44.09 46.05 -41.88
N ILE A 18 -44.90 44.99 -42.15
CA ILE A 18 -44.97 44.10 -43.35
C ILE A 18 -43.88 43.01 -43.64
N SER A 19 -44.36 41.89 -44.23
CA SER A 19 -43.70 40.61 -44.62
C SER A 19 -43.77 40.43 -46.17
N PRO A 20 -43.83 39.24 -46.87
CA PRO A 20 -43.90 37.79 -46.53
C PRO A 20 -42.66 37.02 -47.12
N PRO A 21 -42.63 35.75 -47.62
CA PRO A 21 -43.59 34.63 -47.67
C PRO A 21 -42.99 33.24 -47.24
N GLN A 22 -43.36 32.14 -47.93
CA GLN A 22 -43.14 30.69 -47.68
C GLN A 22 -43.19 29.94 -49.04
N PRO A 23 -42.78 28.65 -49.16
CA PRO A 23 -43.74 27.53 -49.01
C PRO A 23 -43.18 26.24 -48.34
N SER A 24 -44.08 25.36 -47.89
CA SER A 24 -43.84 24.03 -47.30
C SER A 24 -44.34 22.88 -48.20
N PRO A 25 -44.10 21.59 -47.87
CA PRO A 25 -45.14 20.83 -47.14
C PRO A 25 -44.67 19.69 -46.19
N ILE A 26 -45.37 19.58 -45.04
CA ILE A 26 -46.01 18.38 -44.40
C ILE A 26 -45.33 17.01 -44.60
N SER A 27 -44.92 16.26 -43.55
CA SER A 27 -45.83 15.38 -42.78
C SER A 27 -45.33 14.86 -41.40
N ASP A 28 -46.24 14.79 -40.40
CA ASP A 28 -46.51 13.67 -39.45
C ASP A 28 -45.33 12.77 -38.92
N ARG A 29 -45.06 12.54 -37.62
CA ARG A 29 -45.90 12.45 -36.39
C ARG A 29 -45.13 12.60 -35.05
N PHE A 30 -45.89 12.86 -33.98
CA PHE A 30 -45.68 12.59 -32.53
C PHE A 30 -44.31 12.08 -32.02
N LEU A 31 -43.67 12.86 -31.13
CA LEU A 31 -43.71 12.62 -29.67
C LEU A 31 -43.18 13.84 -28.88
N SER A 32 -43.53 13.96 -27.60
CA SER A 32 -43.35 15.18 -26.80
C SER A 32 -42.16 15.14 -25.84
N HIS A 33 -41.31 16.17 -25.87
CA HIS A 33 -40.29 16.44 -24.84
C HIS A 33 -40.46 17.83 -24.22
N HIS A 34 -40.37 17.89 -22.89
CA HIS A 34 -40.19 19.11 -22.10
C HIS A 34 -38.95 18.96 -21.19
N PRO A 35 -38.37 20.07 -20.68
CA PRO A 35 -36.97 20.33 -20.98
C PRO A 35 -35.95 19.91 -19.90
N ILE A 36 -34.74 19.61 -20.38
CA ILE A 36 -33.53 19.41 -19.57
C ILE A 36 -33.03 20.78 -19.05
N PRO A 37 -32.72 20.94 -17.74
CA PRO A 37 -32.09 22.15 -17.22
C PRO A 37 -30.65 22.32 -17.73
N LYS A 38 -30.22 23.57 -17.97
CA LYS A 38 -28.84 23.88 -18.39
C LYS A 38 -27.86 23.70 -17.21
N PRO A 39 -26.62 23.22 -17.45
CA PRO A 39 -25.60 23.16 -16.41
C PRO A 39 -25.12 24.56 -15.99
N PHE A 40 -24.81 24.73 -14.70
CA PHE A 40 -24.24 25.96 -14.15
C PHE A 40 -22.82 26.20 -14.66
N GLN A 41 -22.56 27.41 -15.17
CA GLN A 41 -21.19 27.87 -15.45
C GLN A 41 -20.63 28.66 -14.26
N PHE A 42 -19.49 28.23 -13.72
CA PHE A 42 -18.70 29.05 -12.81
C PHE A 42 -17.93 30.13 -13.60
N HIS A 43 -18.25 31.40 -13.35
CA HIS A 43 -17.43 32.51 -13.85
C HIS A 43 -16.17 32.68 -12.99
N PHE A 44 -15.00 32.38 -13.56
CA PHE A 44 -13.72 32.81 -13.01
C PHE A 44 -13.40 34.23 -13.47
N SER A 45 -13.35 35.18 -12.53
CA SER A 45 -12.98 36.57 -12.80
C SER A 45 -11.47 36.71 -12.99
N PHE A 46 -11.03 36.77 -14.25
CA PHE A 46 -9.66 37.14 -14.59
C PHE A 46 -9.47 38.66 -14.47
N TYR A 47 -8.61 39.10 -13.57
CA TYR A 47 -8.06 40.45 -13.61
C TYR A 47 -6.84 40.49 -14.55
N SER A 48 -7.00 41.13 -15.70
CA SER A 48 -5.91 41.37 -16.66
C SER A 48 -5.26 42.74 -16.42
N SER A 49 -4.02 42.75 -15.92
CA SER A 49 -3.14 43.93 -15.95
C SER A 49 -2.07 43.70 -17.00
N SER A 50 -2.24 44.31 -18.18
CA SER A 50 -1.34 44.16 -19.33
C SER A 50 -0.07 45.00 -19.19
N SER A 51 1.09 44.35 -19.14
CA SER A 51 2.38 44.96 -19.47
C SER A 51 3.15 44.05 -20.42
N SER A 52 3.61 44.61 -21.53
CA SER A 52 4.18 43.85 -22.65
C SER A 52 5.60 43.35 -22.35
N LEU A 53 5.81 42.03 -22.46
CA LEU A 53 7.13 41.43 -22.64
C LEU A 53 7.11 40.52 -23.89
N LYS A 54 8.29 40.34 -24.48
CA LYS A 54 8.46 39.75 -25.82
C LYS A 54 8.27 38.23 -25.81
N GLN A 55 7.93 37.67 -26.98
CA GLN A 55 8.06 36.24 -27.24
C GLN A 55 9.55 35.87 -27.28
N GLU A 56 9.97 34.98 -26.39
CA GLU A 56 11.18 34.16 -26.54
C GLU A 56 10.82 32.68 -26.29
N SER A 57 11.67 31.77 -26.76
CA SER A 57 11.32 30.37 -27.03
C SER A 57 11.11 29.50 -25.78
N VAL A 58 10.16 28.57 -25.87
CA VAL A 58 9.91 27.54 -24.84
C VAL A 58 11.12 26.62 -24.69
N ASN A 59 11.68 26.57 -23.48
CA ASN A 59 12.52 25.49 -22.97
C ASN A 59 11.98 25.02 -21.61
N GLY A 60 12.36 23.81 -21.18
CA GLY A 60 11.54 23.03 -20.25
C GLY A 60 11.64 23.38 -18.75
N GLY A 61 10.49 23.77 -18.17
CA GLY A 61 10.02 23.29 -16.87
C GLY A 61 10.63 23.87 -15.57
N ASP A 62 11.95 23.88 -15.42
CA ASP A 62 12.57 23.89 -14.09
C ASP A 62 12.45 25.22 -13.31
N ASP A 63 12.37 26.36 -14.04
CA ASP A 63 12.34 27.71 -13.46
C ASP A 63 11.04 28.08 -12.72
N VAL A 64 9.96 27.30 -12.89
CA VAL A 64 8.64 27.63 -12.32
C VAL A 64 8.57 27.37 -10.80
N TYR A 65 9.44 26.50 -10.27
CA TYR A 65 9.38 26.07 -8.87
C TYR A 65 10.72 26.18 -8.14
N PRO A 66 10.73 26.74 -6.91
CA PRO A 66 11.95 26.91 -6.13
C PRO A 66 12.65 25.57 -5.94
N THR A 67 13.95 25.52 -6.19
CA THR A 67 14.74 24.27 -6.20
C THR A 67 14.74 23.53 -4.86
N GLY A 68 14.44 24.24 -3.75
CA GLY A 68 14.59 23.71 -2.40
C GLY A 68 16.03 23.32 -2.06
N ASP A 69 16.98 23.97 -2.73
CA ASP A 69 18.40 23.88 -2.43
C ASP A 69 18.71 24.30 -1.00
N PHE A 70 19.71 23.64 -0.43
CA PHE A 70 20.27 24.11 0.82
C PHE A 70 21.16 25.32 0.58
N ASN A 71 20.75 26.47 1.12
CA ASN A 71 21.61 27.64 1.28
C ASN A 71 22.01 27.73 2.75
N PHE A 72 23.30 27.54 3.03
CA PHE A 72 23.83 27.62 4.39
C PHE A 72 23.93 29.07 4.84
N VAL A 73 23.15 29.45 5.86
CA VAL A 73 23.25 30.77 6.50
C VAL A 73 23.96 30.59 7.84
N PRO A 74 25.19 31.12 8.02
CA PRO A 74 25.92 30.93 9.27
C PRO A 74 25.20 31.59 10.45
N VAL A 75 25.19 30.91 11.61
CA VAL A 75 24.57 31.46 12.82
C VAL A 75 25.42 32.60 13.37
N THR A 76 24.94 33.84 13.23
CA THR A 76 25.62 35.08 13.63
C THR A 76 25.05 35.71 14.91
N GLY A 77 25.74 36.72 15.44
CA GLY A 77 25.26 37.58 16.53
C GLY A 77 24.77 36.83 17.78
N PHE A 78 23.67 37.33 18.36
CA PHE A 78 23.04 36.75 19.55
C PHE A 78 22.64 35.28 19.36
N ASN A 79 22.23 34.87 18.15
CA ASN A 79 21.87 33.48 17.88
C ASN A 79 23.07 32.53 18.05
N LYS A 80 24.30 32.98 17.73
CA LYS A 80 25.54 32.20 17.94
C LYS A 80 25.80 31.97 19.43
N PHE A 81 25.56 32.99 20.25
CA PHE A 81 25.62 32.90 21.72
C PHE A 81 24.51 31.98 22.27
N ALA A 82 23.27 32.15 21.80
CA ALA A 82 22.14 31.32 22.21
C ALA A 82 22.33 29.84 21.86
N VAL A 83 22.90 29.50 20.70
CA VAL A 83 23.25 28.11 20.36
C VAL A 83 24.33 27.57 21.29
N LYS A 84 25.43 28.32 21.54
CA LYS A 84 26.45 27.92 22.53
C LYS A 84 25.82 27.62 23.89
N LEU A 85 25.01 28.53 24.43
CA LEU A 85 24.33 28.37 25.72
C LEU A 85 23.42 27.13 25.74
N LYS A 86 22.57 26.95 24.72
CA LYS A 86 21.71 25.75 24.56
C LYS A 86 22.50 24.45 24.51
N THR A 87 23.64 24.42 23.82
CA THR A 87 24.49 23.22 23.76
C THR A 87 25.23 22.92 25.07
N LEU A 88 25.41 23.94 25.93
CA LEU A 88 26.05 23.80 27.26
C LEU A 88 25.05 23.30 28.31
N ILE A 89 23.81 23.79 28.31
CA ILE A 89 22.71 23.28 29.16
C ILE A 89 22.02 22.03 28.58
N ALA A 90 22.60 21.42 27.54
CA ALA A 90 22.00 20.28 26.85
C ALA A 90 21.81 19.07 27.77
N LEU A 91 20.65 18.42 27.61
CA LEU A 91 20.28 17.19 28.30
C LEU A 91 21.30 16.07 28.01
N PRO A 92 21.55 15.11 28.92
CA PRO A 92 22.70 14.20 28.82
C PRO A 92 22.84 13.45 27.48
N TRP A 93 21.73 13.06 26.86
CA TRP A 93 21.69 12.39 25.56
C TRP A 93 21.93 13.32 24.34
N GLU A 94 21.88 14.64 24.52
CA GLU A 94 22.19 15.66 23.49
C GLU A 94 23.60 16.27 23.69
N ARG A 95 24.37 15.81 24.69
CA ARG A 95 25.74 16.25 24.97
C ARG A 95 26.74 15.61 24.00
N ILE A 96 27.24 16.43 23.08
CA ILE A 96 28.32 16.14 22.13
C ILE A 96 29.56 16.94 22.53
N GLN A 97 30.75 16.38 22.35
CA GLN A 97 32.02 17.06 22.60
C GLN A 97 32.30 18.09 21.48
N HIS A 98 33.00 19.18 21.78
CA HIS A 98 33.43 20.13 20.76
C HIS A 98 34.60 19.57 19.94
N GLY A 99 34.59 19.78 18.63
CA GLY A 99 35.58 19.19 17.72
C GLY A 99 35.21 17.78 17.26
N SER A 100 33.93 17.40 17.35
CA SER A 100 33.48 16.04 17.06
C SER A 100 33.35 15.73 15.58
N VAL A 101 33.68 14.49 15.21
CA VAL A 101 33.36 13.91 13.90
C VAL A 101 32.09 13.07 14.02
N LEU A 102 31.11 13.31 13.15
CA LEU A 102 29.89 12.51 13.08
C LEU A 102 30.16 11.25 12.23
N LYS A 103 30.20 10.06 12.87
CA LYS A 103 30.33 8.76 12.19
C LYS A 103 28.95 8.27 11.75
N ILE A 104 28.74 8.24 10.44
CA ILE A 104 27.57 7.65 9.77
C ILE A 104 28.01 6.37 9.08
N ILE A 105 27.23 5.30 9.22
CA ILE A 105 27.45 4.03 8.51
C ILE A 105 26.23 3.81 7.60
N LEU A 106 26.43 3.84 6.29
CA LEU A 106 25.43 3.47 5.29
C LEU A 106 25.67 2.03 4.87
N ARG A 107 24.66 1.17 5.04
CA ARG A 107 24.69 -0.25 4.62
C ARG A 107 23.28 -0.84 4.54
N GLY A 108 23.09 -1.80 3.66
CA GLY A 108 21.85 -2.56 3.49
C GLY A 108 20.66 -1.71 3.08
N GLN A 109 19.48 -2.08 3.59
CA GLN A 109 18.20 -1.43 3.32
C GLN A 109 18.04 -0.09 4.04
N ILE A 110 17.78 0.97 3.26
CA ILE A 110 17.51 2.33 3.77
C ILE A 110 16.02 2.63 3.62
N SER A 111 15.27 2.52 4.72
CA SER A 111 13.82 2.76 4.69
C SER A 111 13.49 4.26 4.57
N ASP A 112 12.43 4.59 3.82
CA ASP A 112 11.84 5.94 3.83
C ASP A 112 10.76 6.11 4.93
N GLN A 113 10.64 5.17 5.87
CA GLN A 113 9.78 5.31 7.05
C GLN A 113 10.50 5.96 8.24
N LEU A 114 9.74 6.70 9.05
CA LEU A 114 10.25 7.24 10.31
C LEU A 114 10.24 6.17 11.41
N ASN A 115 11.34 5.42 11.44
CA ASN A 115 11.67 4.49 12.50
C ASN A 115 11.71 5.18 13.88
N SER A 116 11.24 4.48 14.91
CA SER A 116 11.34 4.91 16.33
C SER A 116 12.78 5.33 16.69
N ARG A 117 12.93 6.27 17.63
CA ARG A 117 14.24 6.76 18.10
C ARG A 117 15.14 5.64 18.64
N PHE A 118 14.53 4.57 19.17
CA PHE A 118 15.23 3.38 19.66
C PHE A 118 15.61 2.37 18.56
N SER A 119 15.04 2.50 17.35
CA SER A 119 15.33 1.59 16.24
C SER A 119 16.79 1.67 15.80
N ARG A 120 17.35 0.50 15.51
CA ARG A 120 18.70 0.29 14.98
C ARG A 120 18.80 0.56 13.47
N VAL A 121 17.66 0.56 12.76
CA VAL A 121 17.57 0.63 11.29
C VAL A 121 17.71 2.07 10.82
N LEU A 122 18.64 2.32 9.88
CA LEU A 122 18.77 3.61 9.22
C LEU A 122 17.52 3.94 8.40
N SER A 123 17.18 5.23 8.33
CA SER A 123 16.14 5.71 7.44
C SER A 123 16.54 7.04 6.82
N LEU A 124 16.15 7.23 5.56
CA LEU A 124 16.48 8.42 4.79
C LEU A 124 16.13 9.72 5.54
N PRO A 125 14.94 9.88 6.17
CA PRO A 125 14.62 11.08 6.92
C PRO A 125 15.58 11.38 8.08
N ARG A 126 16.15 10.35 8.73
CA ARG A 126 17.14 10.51 9.81
C ARG A 126 18.53 10.83 9.27
N ILE A 127 18.88 10.36 8.07
CA ILE A 127 20.13 10.72 7.37
C ILE A 127 20.09 12.21 7.02
N CYS A 128 19.04 12.65 6.33
CA CYS A 128 18.84 14.05 5.96
C CYS A 128 18.77 14.98 7.20
N ASP A 129 18.03 14.59 8.25
CA ASP A 129 17.94 15.38 9.50
C ASP A 129 19.29 15.50 10.21
N ASN A 130 20.07 14.43 10.30
CA ASN A 130 21.38 14.45 10.97
C ASN A 130 22.42 15.25 10.18
N LEU A 131 22.49 15.13 8.85
CA LEU A 131 23.36 15.97 8.02
C LEU A 131 22.97 17.46 8.13
N LEU A 132 21.68 17.78 8.05
CA LEU A 132 21.18 19.14 8.23
C LEU A 132 21.56 19.72 9.60
N LYS A 133 21.35 18.98 10.70
CA LYS A 133 21.76 19.44 12.05
C LYS A 133 23.27 19.59 12.16
N ALA A 134 24.05 18.65 11.60
CA ALA A 134 25.51 18.67 11.66
C ALA A 134 26.13 19.88 10.94
N ALA A 135 25.50 20.40 9.88
CA ALA A 135 25.91 21.64 9.24
C ALA A 135 25.88 22.84 10.23
N TYR A 136 24.79 22.98 11.00
CA TYR A 136 24.60 24.09 11.94
C TYR A 136 25.24 23.89 13.32
N ASP A 137 25.46 22.64 13.77
CA ASP A 137 26.01 22.37 15.10
C ASP A 137 27.49 22.78 15.21
N PRO A 138 27.87 23.77 16.02
CA PRO A 138 29.26 24.22 16.15
C PRO A 138 30.17 23.17 16.79
N ARG A 139 29.61 22.11 17.40
CA ARG A 139 30.38 21.03 18.03
C ARG A 139 30.88 20.01 17.01
N ILE A 140 30.21 19.89 15.86
CA ILE A 140 30.59 18.97 14.77
C ILE A 140 31.54 19.69 13.80
N SER A 141 32.71 19.13 13.57
CA SER A 141 33.74 19.67 12.66
C SER A 141 33.74 19.01 11.28
N ALA A 142 33.41 17.72 11.21
CA ALA A 142 33.38 16.95 9.96
C ALA A 142 32.38 15.78 10.05
N VAL A 143 32.07 15.17 8.90
CA VAL A 143 31.38 13.88 8.81
C VAL A 143 32.37 12.83 8.31
N TYR A 144 32.39 11.68 8.96
CA TYR A 144 33.01 10.46 8.45
C TYR A 144 31.86 9.54 8.00
N LEU A 145 31.91 9.12 6.74
CA LEU A 145 30.86 8.37 6.07
C LEU A 145 31.41 6.99 5.68
N HIS A 146 31.15 5.99 6.52
CA HIS A 146 31.42 4.60 6.17
C HIS A 146 30.35 4.12 5.19
N ILE A 147 30.74 3.70 4.00
CA ILE A 147 29.84 3.22 2.95
C ILE A 147 30.16 1.75 2.72
N ASP A 148 29.16 0.91 2.94
CA ASP A 148 29.16 -0.54 2.76
C ASP A 148 27.92 -0.91 1.94
N ILE A 149 27.86 -2.14 1.43
CA ILE A 149 26.92 -2.61 0.39
C ILE A 149 25.47 -2.15 0.66
N LEU A 150 24.93 -1.34 -0.25
CA LEU A 150 23.58 -0.78 -0.19
C LEU A 150 22.58 -1.64 -0.97
N ASN A 151 21.39 -1.82 -0.39
CA ASN A 151 20.22 -2.39 -1.08
C ASN A 151 19.07 -1.40 -0.97
N CYS A 152 19.00 -0.46 -1.92
CA CYS A 152 17.89 0.46 -2.13
C CYS A 152 17.94 0.98 -3.58
N GLY A 153 16.87 1.65 -4.04
CA GLY A 153 16.80 2.22 -5.38
C GLY A 153 17.64 3.49 -5.52
N TRP A 154 17.61 4.08 -6.72
CA TRP A 154 18.48 5.20 -7.06
C TRP A 154 17.96 6.58 -6.58
N GLY A 155 16.67 6.72 -6.29
CA GLY A 155 16.10 7.98 -5.78
C GLY A 155 16.61 8.31 -4.37
N LYS A 156 16.63 7.31 -3.47
CA LYS A 156 17.21 7.44 -2.12
C LYS A 156 18.73 7.69 -2.17
N ILE A 157 19.44 7.07 -3.11
CA ILE A 157 20.87 7.29 -3.36
C ILE A 157 21.14 8.74 -3.78
N ASP A 158 20.34 9.28 -4.71
CA ASP A 158 20.46 10.67 -5.18
C ASP A 158 20.08 11.68 -4.07
N GLU A 159 19.03 11.41 -3.26
CA GLU A 159 18.69 12.25 -2.11
C GLU A 159 19.83 12.29 -1.06
N ILE A 160 20.49 11.15 -0.79
CA ILE A 160 21.65 11.09 0.12
C ILE A 160 22.84 11.87 -0.46
N ARG A 161 23.19 11.64 -1.75
CA ARG A 161 24.25 12.38 -2.45
C ARG A 161 24.00 13.90 -2.36
N ARG A 162 22.77 14.32 -2.63
CA ARG A 162 22.32 15.72 -2.56
C ARG A 162 22.44 16.29 -1.14
N GLN A 163 22.14 15.51 -0.09
CA GLN A 163 22.37 15.96 1.30
C GLN A 163 23.85 15.99 1.73
N VAL A 164 24.72 15.11 1.19
CA VAL A 164 26.18 15.20 1.41
C VAL A 164 26.72 16.50 0.81
N LEU A 165 26.37 16.80 -0.45
CA LEU A 165 26.74 18.06 -1.10
C LEU A 165 26.19 19.29 -0.36
N ASN A 166 24.95 19.22 0.15
CA ASN A 166 24.37 20.28 0.99
C ASN A 166 25.16 20.49 2.30
N PHE A 167 25.56 19.43 3.00
CA PHE A 167 26.39 19.56 4.21
C PHE A 167 27.71 20.28 3.91
N ARG A 168 28.37 19.97 2.79
CA ARG A 168 29.64 20.59 2.37
C ARG A 168 29.54 22.11 2.19
N LYS A 169 28.36 22.63 1.79
CA LYS A 169 28.10 24.09 1.73
C LYS A 169 28.23 24.82 3.09
N SER A 170 28.36 24.10 4.21
CA SER A 170 28.66 24.69 5.53
C SER A 170 30.15 25.01 5.76
N GLY A 171 31.03 24.70 4.81
CA GLY A 171 32.49 24.81 4.95
C GLY A 171 33.12 23.67 5.76
N LYS A 172 32.32 22.67 6.16
CA LYS A 172 32.77 21.45 6.83
C LYS A 172 32.93 20.33 5.80
N PHE A 173 33.99 19.55 5.94
CA PHE A 173 34.32 18.48 5.01
C PHE A 173 33.68 17.13 5.40
N VAL A 174 33.54 16.26 4.40
CA VAL A 174 33.10 14.87 4.51
C VAL A 174 34.20 13.97 3.97
N VAL A 175 34.56 12.92 4.72
CA VAL A 175 35.42 11.84 4.21
C VAL A 175 34.58 10.57 4.08
N ALA A 176 34.73 9.86 2.96
CA ALA A 176 34.18 8.53 2.76
C ALA A 176 35.21 7.46 3.15
N TYR A 177 34.76 6.38 3.78
CA TYR A 177 35.53 5.14 3.95
C TYR A 177 34.75 3.99 3.33
N VAL A 178 35.33 3.30 2.35
CA VAL A 178 34.59 2.37 1.47
C VAL A 178 35.34 1.03 1.34
N PRO A 179 35.13 0.05 2.25
CA PRO A 179 35.77 -1.26 2.17
C PRO A 179 35.15 -2.18 1.10
N SER A 180 33.90 -1.91 0.70
CA SER A 180 33.14 -2.66 -0.30
C SER A 180 32.47 -1.66 -1.25
N CYS A 181 32.84 -1.65 -2.53
CA CYS A 181 32.49 -0.58 -3.46
C CYS A 181 32.00 -1.09 -4.82
N ARG A 182 30.75 -0.78 -5.15
CA ARG A 182 30.17 -0.89 -6.50
C ARG A 182 29.67 0.48 -6.94
N GLU A 183 28.94 0.55 -8.05
CA GLU A 183 28.50 1.79 -8.68
C GLU A 183 27.65 2.68 -7.73
N LYS A 184 26.74 2.09 -6.93
CA LYS A 184 25.91 2.84 -5.96
C LYS A 184 26.74 3.43 -4.82
N GLU A 185 27.66 2.65 -4.27
CA GLU A 185 28.54 3.09 -3.18
C GLU A 185 29.50 4.19 -3.65
N TYR A 186 30.10 4.03 -4.83
CA TYR A 186 30.98 5.03 -5.44
C TYR A 186 30.25 6.34 -5.81
N TYR A 187 29.00 6.25 -6.28
CA TYR A 187 28.15 7.41 -6.58
C TYR A 187 27.89 8.29 -5.34
N ILE A 188 27.85 7.72 -4.14
CA ILE A 188 27.83 8.51 -2.89
C ILE A 188 29.25 8.95 -2.50
N ALA A 189 30.24 8.06 -2.59
CA ALA A 189 31.62 8.36 -2.17
C ALA A 189 32.22 9.57 -2.90
N CYS A 190 32.04 9.70 -4.21
CA CYS A 190 32.57 10.84 -4.99
C CYS A 190 31.87 12.19 -4.70
N ALA A 191 30.80 12.22 -3.89
CA ALA A 191 30.26 13.48 -3.36
C ALA A 191 31.01 14.03 -2.14
N CYS A 192 31.91 13.25 -1.54
CA CYS A 192 32.76 13.66 -0.42
C CYS A 192 34.01 14.42 -0.91
N GLU A 193 34.71 15.13 -0.01
CA GLU A 193 36.03 15.69 -0.29
C GLU A 193 37.06 14.59 -0.61
N GLU A 194 37.09 13.56 0.25
CA GLU A 194 38.08 12.48 0.19
C GLU A 194 37.43 11.11 0.25
N ILE A 195 38.02 10.14 -0.45
CA ILE A 195 37.62 8.73 -0.44
C ILE A 195 38.81 7.91 0.03
N TYR A 196 38.63 7.17 1.12
CA TYR A 196 39.61 6.26 1.69
C TYR A 196 39.11 4.82 1.63
N VAL A 197 40.03 3.87 1.40
CA VAL A 197 39.72 2.44 1.26
C VAL A 197 40.87 1.62 1.86
N PRO A 198 40.63 0.47 2.51
CA PRO A 198 41.72 -0.40 2.95
C PRO A 198 42.45 -1.03 1.75
N PRO A 199 43.70 -1.50 1.90
CA PRO A 199 44.44 -2.20 0.83
C PRO A 199 43.68 -3.40 0.26
N SER A 200 42.89 -4.09 1.10
CA SER A 200 42.06 -5.24 0.74
C SER A 200 40.62 -4.86 0.38
N ALA A 201 40.36 -3.66 -0.14
CA ALA A 201 39.00 -3.22 -0.47
C ALA A 201 38.43 -3.98 -1.67
N TYR A 202 37.17 -4.42 -1.57
CA TYR A 202 36.46 -5.09 -2.65
C TYR A 202 35.85 -4.05 -3.60
N PHE A 203 36.60 -3.69 -4.65
CA PHE A 203 36.06 -2.88 -5.75
C PHE A 203 35.47 -3.77 -6.85
N SER A 204 34.32 -3.35 -7.35
CA SER A 204 33.58 -4.02 -8.42
C SER A 204 32.82 -2.98 -9.21
N LEU A 205 33.58 -2.15 -9.95
CA LEU A 205 33.05 -1.19 -10.91
C LEU A 205 33.07 -1.86 -12.28
N PHE A 206 31.99 -2.58 -12.57
CA PHE A 206 31.84 -3.44 -13.76
C PHE A 206 30.73 -2.95 -14.69
N GLY A 207 30.08 -1.84 -14.34
CA GLY A 207 28.98 -1.26 -15.09
C GLY A 207 27.62 -1.76 -14.62
N LEU A 208 26.58 -1.05 -15.06
CA LEU A 208 25.23 -1.32 -14.61
C LEU A 208 24.59 -2.46 -15.42
N THR A 209 23.74 -3.23 -14.76
CA THR A 209 22.94 -4.28 -15.39
C THR A 209 21.49 -4.17 -14.95
N VAL A 210 20.59 -4.66 -15.78
CA VAL A 210 19.17 -4.85 -15.46
C VAL A 210 18.79 -6.29 -15.77
N GLN A 211 18.01 -6.91 -14.89
CA GLN A 211 17.67 -8.34 -14.97
C GLN A 211 16.17 -8.52 -14.72
N ALA A 212 15.58 -9.58 -15.27
CA ALA A 212 14.20 -9.97 -15.00
C ALA A 212 14.12 -11.49 -14.86
N GLY A 213 13.55 -11.96 -13.75
CA GLY A 213 13.29 -13.38 -13.53
C GLY A 213 12.02 -13.84 -14.24
N PHE A 214 11.98 -15.12 -14.62
CA PHE A 214 10.84 -15.77 -15.26
C PHE A 214 10.60 -17.16 -14.67
N VAL A 215 9.44 -17.39 -14.04
CA VAL A 215 9.10 -18.68 -13.40
C VAL A 215 8.19 -19.57 -14.25
N ARG A 216 7.81 -19.16 -15.48
CA ARG A 216 6.92 -19.96 -16.34
C ARG A 216 7.36 -21.42 -16.50
N GLY A 217 8.67 -21.68 -16.59
CA GLY A 217 9.20 -23.05 -16.66
C GLY A 217 8.97 -23.87 -15.39
N VAL A 218 9.07 -23.23 -14.21
CA VAL A 218 8.75 -23.87 -12.92
C VAL A 218 7.25 -24.13 -12.81
N LEU A 219 6.41 -23.17 -13.23
CA LEU A 219 4.95 -23.32 -13.24
C LEU A 219 4.51 -24.46 -14.17
N ASP A 220 5.06 -24.54 -15.38
CA ASP A 220 4.81 -25.67 -16.31
C ASP A 220 5.15 -27.03 -15.66
N ASN A 221 6.32 -27.15 -15.03
CA ASN A 221 6.78 -28.38 -14.37
C ASN A 221 5.91 -28.78 -13.16
N LEU A 222 5.27 -27.81 -12.50
CA LEU A 222 4.32 -28.03 -11.41
C LEU A 222 2.89 -28.32 -11.89
N GLY A 223 2.57 -28.11 -13.17
CA GLY A 223 1.18 -28.20 -13.67
C GLY A 223 0.34 -26.97 -13.35
N ILE A 224 0.98 -25.80 -13.21
CA ILE A 224 0.34 -24.51 -12.92
C ILE A 224 0.28 -23.68 -14.21
N GLU A 225 -0.91 -23.30 -14.65
CA GLU A 225 -1.13 -22.43 -15.80
C GLU A 225 -1.55 -21.03 -15.31
N PRO A 226 -0.68 -20.01 -15.40
CA PRO A 226 -1.05 -18.62 -15.11
C PRO A 226 -1.94 -18.06 -16.23
N GLN A 227 -3.12 -17.56 -15.86
CA GLN A 227 -4.08 -16.90 -16.75
C GLN A 227 -4.08 -15.40 -16.40
N VAL A 228 -3.49 -14.56 -17.25
CA VAL A 228 -3.17 -13.16 -16.94
C VAL A 228 -3.53 -12.24 -18.09
N GLU A 229 -4.34 -11.23 -17.78
CA GLU A 229 -4.66 -10.09 -18.65
C GLU A 229 -3.70 -8.92 -18.34
N LYS A 230 -3.15 -8.28 -19.38
CA LYS A 230 -2.39 -7.03 -19.26
C LYS A 230 -2.96 -5.95 -20.17
N PHE A 231 -3.13 -4.75 -19.63
CA PHE A 231 -3.54 -3.55 -20.38
C PHE A 231 -2.39 -2.53 -20.34
N GLY A 232 -1.81 -2.33 -21.52
CA GLY A 232 -0.58 -1.57 -21.76
C GLY A 232 0.56 -2.46 -22.28
N LYS A 233 1.12 -2.11 -23.45
CA LYS A 233 2.28 -2.73 -24.13
C LYS A 233 3.37 -3.10 -23.11
N TYR A 234 3.83 -2.11 -22.36
CA TYR A 234 4.95 -2.22 -21.42
C TYR A 234 4.57 -2.74 -20.02
N LYS A 235 3.32 -3.18 -19.77
CA LYS A 235 2.89 -3.67 -18.45
C LYS A 235 3.40 -5.09 -18.17
N SER A 236 4.72 -5.22 -18.00
CA SER A 236 5.44 -6.50 -18.01
C SER A 236 5.36 -7.34 -16.73
N ALA A 237 4.74 -6.85 -15.65
CA ALA A 237 4.64 -7.58 -14.37
C ALA A 237 3.99 -8.98 -14.50
N GLY A 238 3.04 -9.17 -15.43
CA GLY A 238 2.45 -10.48 -15.71
C GLY A 238 3.37 -11.45 -16.47
N GLU A 239 4.37 -10.93 -17.19
CA GLU A 239 5.25 -11.72 -18.06
C GLU A 239 6.19 -12.64 -17.29
N GLN A 240 6.54 -12.26 -16.05
CA GLN A 240 7.33 -13.09 -15.13
C GLN A 240 6.67 -14.45 -14.85
N LEU A 241 5.33 -14.53 -14.96
CA LEU A 241 4.58 -15.79 -14.88
C LEU A 241 4.29 -16.40 -16.26
N THR A 242 3.92 -15.59 -17.26
CA THR A 242 3.40 -16.12 -18.53
C THR A 242 4.47 -16.45 -19.57
N ARG A 243 5.66 -15.85 -19.48
CA ARG A 243 6.78 -16.05 -20.41
C ARG A 243 7.97 -16.72 -19.73
N LYS A 244 8.82 -17.38 -20.53
CA LYS A 244 10.14 -17.92 -20.09
C LYS A 244 11.28 -16.92 -20.33
N THR A 245 11.00 -15.85 -21.07
CA THR A 245 11.96 -14.82 -21.48
C THR A 245 11.26 -13.46 -21.60
N MET A 246 12.06 -12.39 -21.51
CA MET A 246 11.64 -11.01 -21.72
C MET A 246 10.90 -10.84 -23.07
N SER A 247 9.84 -10.04 -23.10
CA SER A 247 9.30 -9.48 -24.36
C SER A 247 10.20 -8.36 -24.86
N GLU A 248 10.14 -8.05 -26.14
CA GLU A 248 10.91 -6.92 -26.69
C GLU A 248 10.39 -5.58 -26.14
N ASP A 249 9.10 -5.46 -25.82
CA ASP A 249 8.53 -4.31 -25.11
C ASP A 249 9.18 -4.10 -23.73
N ASN A 250 9.30 -5.17 -22.95
CA ASN A 250 9.92 -5.14 -21.62
C ASN A 250 11.44 -4.89 -21.73
N ARG A 251 12.09 -5.41 -22.78
CA ARG A 251 13.51 -5.15 -23.08
C ARG A 251 13.72 -3.66 -23.39
N GLU A 252 12.96 -3.11 -24.31
CA GLU A 252 12.99 -1.70 -24.72
C GLU A 252 12.90 -0.78 -23.49
N MET A 253 11.89 -1.01 -22.63
CA MET A 253 11.71 -0.24 -21.40
C MET A 253 12.87 -0.40 -20.41
N LEU A 254 13.30 -1.63 -20.12
CA LEU A 254 14.37 -1.89 -19.14
C LEU A 254 15.74 -1.38 -19.61
N THR A 255 16.01 -1.43 -20.92
CA THR A 255 17.17 -0.80 -21.54
C THR A 255 17.12 0.72 -21.39
N THR A 256 16.00 1.39 -21.72
CA THR A 256 15.89 2.85 -21.50
C THR A 256 16.14 3.25 -20.03
N LEU A 257 15.60 2.50 -19.07
CA LEU A 257 15.85 2.75 -17.64
C LEU A 257 17.32 2.53 -17.25
N LEU A 258 17.99 1.54 -17.83
CA LEU A 258 19.40 1.28 -17.60
C LEU A 258 20.28 2.41 -18.18
N ASP A 259 20.04 2.79 -19.43
CA ASP A 259 20.81 3.80 -20.17
C ASP A 259 20.73 5.19 -19.50
N ASN A 260 19.56 5.54 -18.96
CA ASN A 260 19.34 6.77 -18.20
C ASN A 260 20.10 6.78 -16.87
N ILE A 261 20.07 5.69 -16.11
CA ILE A 261 20.78 5.57 -14.82
C ILE A 261 22.29 5.56 -15.07
N TYR A 262 22.76 4.85 -16.10
CA TYR A 262 24.16 4.80 -16.50
C TYR A 262 24.66 6.17 -16.96
N SER A 263 23.90 6.87 -17.81
CA SER A 263 24.23 8.24 -18.23
C SER A 263 24.33 9.20 -17.06
N ASN A 264 23.34 9.21 -16.15
CA ASN A 264 23.43 10.03 -14.95
C ASN A 264 24.61 9.63 -14.05
N TRP A 265 24.94 8.34 -13.95
CA TRP A 265 26.13 7.91 -13.20
C TRP A 265 27.41 8.50 -13.80
N LEU A 266 27.61 8.35 -15.12
CA LEU A 266 28.74 8.89 -15.86
C LEU A 266 28.87 10.40 -15.65
N ASP A 267 27.80 11.17 -15.86
CA ASP A 267 27.82 12.64 -15.77
C ASP A 267 28.17 13.13 -14.35
N LYS A 268 27.57 12.51 -13.32
CA LYS A 268 27.77 12.91 -11.92
C LYS A 268 29.13 12.46 -11.38
N VAL A 269 29.72 11.38 -11.92
CA VAL A 269 31.08 10.93 -11.59
C VAL A 269 32.13 11.77 -12.33
N SER A 270 31.96 11.98 -13.64
CA SER A 270 32.77 12.89 -14.47
C SER A 270 32.89 14.27 -13.80
N SER A 271 31.75 14.92 -13.52
CA SER A 271 31.68 16.21 -12.83
C SER A 271 32.34 16.19 -11.44
N ALA A 272 32.24 15.08 -10.70
CA ALA A 272 32.79 14.97 -9.35
C ALA A 272 34.28 14.57 -9.28
N ARG A 273 34.89 14.14 -10.40
CA ARG A 273 36.31 13.79 -10.53
C ARG A 273 37.10 14.73 -11.45
N GLY A 274 36.44 15.57 -12.26
CA GLY A 274 37.10 16.46 -13.22
C GLY A 274 37.71 15.74 -14.42
N LYS A 275 37.24 14.52 -14.72
CA LYS A 275 37.59 13.71 -15.90
C LYS A 275 36.52 13.88 -16.97
N LYS A 276 36.79 13.56 -18.24
CA LYS A 276 35.75 13.58 -19.29
C LYS A 276 34.79 12.40 -19.13
N ARG A 277 33.63 12.45 -19.80
CA ARG A 277 32.63 11.37 -19.74
C ARG A 277 33.19 10.06 -20.33
N GLU A 278 33.89 10.19 -21.44
CA GLU A 278 34.52 9.09 -22.19
C GLU A 278 35.64 8.41 -21.38
N ASP A 279 36.41 9.20 -20.63
CA ASP A 279 37.46 8.68 -19.73
C ASP A 279 36.85 7.78 -18.63
N ILE A 280 35.71 8.20 -18.07
CA ILE A 280 34.98 7.45 -17.03
C ILE A 280 34.32 6.19 -17.62
N GLU A 281 33.78 6.27 -18.84
CA GLU A 281 33.17 5.13 -19.53
C GLU A 281 34.19 4.05 -19.89
N ASN A 282 35.34 4.42 -20.47
CA ASN A 282 36.44 3.50 -20.74
C ASN A 282 36.94 2.82 -19.45
N PHE A 283 37.10 3.59 -18.37
CA PHE A 283 37.49 3.08 -17.06
C PHE A 283 36.53 2.02 -16.49
N ILE A 284 35.21 2.15 -16.70
CA ILE A 284 34.24 1.11 -16.31
C ILE A 284 34.37 -0.12 -17.20
N ASN A 285 34.49 0.09 -18.52
CA ASN A 285 34.53 -0.99 -19.52
C ASN A 285 35.78 -1.88 -19.38
N GLU A 286 36.87 -1.36 -18.81
CA GLU A 286 38.05 -2.14 -18.43
C GLU A 286 37.85 -2.99 -17.15
N GLY A 287 36.74 -2.82 -16.43
CA GLY A 287 36.33 -3.67 -15.31
C GLY A 287 37.20 -3.51 -14.06
N VAL A 288 37.37 -2.28 -13.55
CA VAL A 288 38.39 -1.99 -12.52
C VAL A 288 38.04 -2.55 -11.14
N TYR A 289 38.94 -3.42 -10.66
CA TYR A 289 38.93 -4.04 -9.33
C TYR A 289 40.19 -3.74 -8.49
N GLN A 290 41.25 -3.19 -9.10
CA GLN A 290 42.54 -2.98 -8.42
C GLN A 290 42.59 -1.64 -7.67
N VAL A 291 42.93 -1.72 -6.38
CA VAL A 291 42.87 -0.62 -5.42
C VAL A 291 43.99 0.42 -5.63
N ASP A 292 45.19 0.01 -6.03
CA ASP A 292 46.30 0.92 -6.35
C ASP A 292 46.02 1.75 -7.60
N ARG A 293 45.53 1.12 -8.68
CA ARG A 293 45.10 1.80 -9.92
C ARG A 293 44.08 2.90 -9.66
N LEU A 294 43.10 2.65 -8.79
CA LEU A 294 42.09 3.64 -8.36
C LEU A 294 42.70 4.89 -7.71
N LYS A 295 43.85 4.74 -7.01
CA LYS A 295 44.58 5.85 -6.38
C LYS A 295 45.45 6.59 -7.40
N GLU A 296 46.19 5.85 -8.23
CA GLU A 296 47.06 6.40 -9.28
C GLU A 296 46.29 7.24 -10.29
N GLU A 297 45.11 6.78 -10.71
CA GLU A 297 44.24 7.52 -11.62
C GLU A 297 43.34 8.58 -10.93
N GLY A 298 43.45 8.74 -9.61
CA GLY A 298 42.74 9.79 -8.85
C GLY A 298 41.23 9.55 -8.63
N PHE A 299 40.75 8.30 -8.74
CA PHE A 299 39.37 7.96 -8.40
C PHE A 299 39.14 7.92 -6.89
N ILE A 300 40.12 7.46 -6.11
CA ILE A 300 40.17 7.53 -4.64
C ILE A 300 41.30 8.47 -4.16
N SER A 301 41.27 8.89 -2.90
CA SER A 301 42.22 9.87 -2.34
C SER A 301 43.43 9.22 -1.67
N SER A 302 43.24 8.12 -0.94
CA SER A 302 44.34 7.25 -0.52
C SER A 302 43.82 5.87 -0.11
N ILE A 303 44.73 4.92 -0.11
CA ILE A 303 44.58 3.61 0.50
C ILE A 303 45.03 3.75 1.95
N LEU A 304 44.16 3.44 2.91
CA LEU A 304 44.34 3.57 4.36
C LEU A 304 43.32 2.67 5.11
N TYR A 305 43.70 2.10 6.25
CA TYR A 305 42.78 1.44 7.20
C TYR A 305 41.95 2.46 8.02
N ASP A 306 40.88 2.03 8.71
CA ASP A 306 39.97 2.93 9.45
C ASP A 306 40.70 3.74 10.53
N ASP A 307 41.65 3.13 11.24
CA ASP A 307 42.47 3.76 12.28
C ASP A 307 43.49 4.77 11.71
N GLU A 308 44.06 4.50 10.54
CA GLU A 308 44.89 5.47 9.79
C GLU A 308 44.06 6.67 9.32
N VAL A 309 42.82 6.44 8.84
CA VAL A 309 41.88 7.52 8.50
C VAL A 309 41.49 8.33 9.74
N MET A 310 41.24 7.69 10.88
CA MET A 310 41.00 8.41 12.15
C MET A 310 42.22 9.21 12.61
N THR A 311 43.44 8.71 12.36
CA THR A 311 44.69 9.43 12.64
C THR A 311 44.83 10.66 11.75
N ARG A 312 44.59 10.52 10.44
CA ARG A 312 44.61 11.63 9.48
C ARG A 312 43.51 12.67 9.74
N LEU A 313 42.34 12.24 10.22
CA LEU A 313 41.29 13.15 10.71
C LEU A 313 41.71 13.91 11.97
N LYS A 314 42.40 13.25 12.91
CA LYS A 314 42.92 13.83 14.15
C LYS A 314 43.99 14.90 13.86
N GLU A 315 44.89 14.63 12.92
CA GLU A 315 45.87 15.61 12.38
C GLU A 315 45.18 16.81 11.74
N ARG A 316 44.27 16.57 10.78
CA ARG A 316 43.54 17.62 10.04
C ARG A 316 42.70 18.53 10.95
N LEU A 317 42.19 17.97 12.06
CA LEU A 317 41.42 18.71 13.07
C LEU A 317 42.30 19.25 14.21
N GLN A 318 43.62 19.15 14.09
CA GLN A 318 44.62 19.67 15.06
C GLN A 318 44.40 19.15 16.49
N VAL A 319 43.90 17.92 16.63
CA VAL A 319 43.63 17.28 17.92
C VAL A 319 44.93 16.69 18.47
N ASN A 320 45.33 17.17 19.66
CA ASN A 320 46.56 16.77 20.35
C ASN A 320 46.79 15.24 20.34
N THR A 321 48.02 14.82 20.05
CA THR A 321 48.44 13.42 19.92
C THR A 321 48.08 12.54 21.12
N ASN A 322 48.09 13.09 22.34
CA ASN A 322 47.79 12.36 23.57
C ASN A 322 46.28 12.31 23.91
N LYS A 323 45.40 12.71 22.98
CA LYS A 323 43.94 12.66 23.14
C LYS A 323 43.27 11.88 22.02
N ASN A 324 42.15 11.22 22.32
CA ASN A 324 41.33 10.55 21.32
C ASN A 324 40.56 11.56 20.48
N LEU A 325 40.39 11.28 19.18
CA LEU A 325 39.52 12.04 18.29
C LEU A 325 38.06 11.93 18.81
N PRO A 326 37.34 13.03 19.08
CA PRO A 326 35.98 12.92 19.60
C PRO A 326 34.98 12.45 18.53
N ILE A 327 34.59 11.18 18.54
CA ILE A 327 33.62 10.65 17.58
C ILE A 327 32.21 10.66 18.20
N VAL A 328 31.19 10.96 17.39
CA VAL A 328 29.78 10.76 17.75
C VAL A 328 29.08 9.88 16.73
N ASP A 329 28.48 8.79 17.20
CA ASP A 329 27.69 7.90 16.36
C ASP A 329 26.39 8.54 15.90
N PHE A 330 25.98 8.22 14.67
CA PHE A 330 24.68 8.53 14.09
C PHE A 330 23.50 8.31 15.06
N ARG A 331 23.51 7.25 15.87
CA ARG A 331 22.43 6.99 16.86
C ARG A 331 22.41 8.05 17.97
N LYS A 332 23.56 8.36 18.58
CA LYS A 332 23.66 9.39 19.62
C LYS A 332 23.31 10.76 19.05
N TYR A 333 23.82 11.07 17.85
CA TYR A 333 23.52 12.35 17.19
C TYR A 333 22.05 12.49 16.76
N SER A 334 21.35 11.38 16.46
CA SER A 334 19.89 11.38 16.24
C SER A 334 19.09 11.89 17.45
N GLY A 335 19.65 11.84 18.65
CA GLY A 335 19.03 12.40 19.86
C GLY A 335 19.05 13.92 19.93
N VAL A 336 20.00 14.58 19.25
CA VAL A 336 20.11 16.05 19.19
C VAL A 336 18.92 16.62 18.42
N ARG A 337 18.20 17.55 19.06
CA ARG A 337 17.03 18.20 18.48
C ARG A 337 17.44 19.40 17.62
N LYS A 338 16.66 19.71 16.57
CA LYS A 338 16.87 20.87 15.69
C LYS A 338 17.07 22.19 16.45
N TRP A 339 16.22 22.49 17.44
CA TRP A 339 16.27 23.74 18.20
C TRP A 339 17.55 23.90 19.05
N THR A 340 18.18 22.80 19.46
CA THR A 340 19.43 22.75 20.24
C THR A 340 20.60 23.31 19.42
N VAL A 341 20.58 23.08 18.09
CA VAL A 341 21.59 23.56 17.13
C VAL A 341 21.16 24.83 16.37
N GLY A 342 20.15 25.55 16.88
CA GLY A 342 19.69 26.82 16.31
C GLY A 342 18.65 26.71 15.20
N ILE A 343 18.31 25.50 14.75
CA ILE A 343 17.27 25.27 13.75
C ILE A 343 15.91 25.25 14.45
N SER A 344 15.27 26.41 14.58
CA SER A 344 13.90 26.51 15.12
C SER A 344 12.87 25.86 14.19
N GLY A 345 11.77 25.39 14.79
CA GLY A 345 10.53 25.14 14.05
C GLY A 345 9.77 26.45 13.85
N GLY A 346 9.15 26.63 12.68
CA GLY A 346 8.24 27.75 12.44
C GLY A 346 6.89 27.59 13.12
N LYS A 347 6.15 28.69 13.27
CA LYS A 347 4.74 28.67 13.70
C LYS A 347 3.84 27.91 12.71
N GLU A 348 4.14 28.01 11.41
CA GLU A 348 3.39 27.31 10.37
C GLU A 348 3.77 25.82 10.35
N LEU A 349 2.75 24.94 10.31
CA LEU A 349 2.95 23.51 10.21
C LEU A 349 2.73 23.03 8.77
N ILE A 350 3.60 22.14 8.29
CA ILE A 350 3.41 21.37 7.04
C ILE A 350 3.32 19.90 7.44
N ALA A 351 2.22 19.24 7.06
CA ALA A 351 2.04 17.81 7.32
C ALA A 351 2.86 16.98 6.32
N VAL A 352 3.44 15.86 6.76
CA VAL A 352 3.98 14.83 5.86
C VAL A 352 3.25 13.52 6.13
N ILE A 353 2.71 12.93 5.07
CA ILE A 353 2.01 11.64 5.10
C ILE A 353 2.83 10.66 4.23
N ARG A 354 3.42 9.65 4.86
CA ARG A 354 4.28 8.67 4.18
C ARG A 354 3.50 7.44 3.74
N ALA A 355 3.59 7.13 2.45
CA ALA A 355 3.05 5.95 1.77
C ALA A 355 4.23 5.10 1.29
N SER A 356 4.45 3.92 1.87
CA SER A 356 5.59 3.06 1.50
C SER A 356 5.21 1.58 1.50
N GLY A 357 5.72 0.85 0.49
CA GLY A 357 5.35 -0.54 0.18
C GLY A 357 4.04 -0.68 -0.60
N THR A 358 3.60 -1.91 -0.84
CA THR A 358 2.41 -2.25 -1.65
C THR A 358 1.11 -1.67 -1.07
N ILE A 359 0.18 -1.29 -1.94
CA ILE A 359 -1.17 -0.83 -1.60
C ILE A 359 -2.12 -2.02 -1.43
N ARG A 360 -2.71 -2.12 -0.24
CA ARG A 360 -3.85 -3.00 0.08
C ARG A 360 -5.03 -2.15 0.56
N ARG A 361 -6.24 -2.67 0.37
CA ARG A 361 -7.49 -2.00 0.80
C ARG A 361 -7.65 -2.08 2.32
N VAL A 362 -7.68 -3.30 2.85
CA VAL A 362 -7.85 -3.63 4.28
C VAL A 362 -6.57 -4.26 4.88
N GLU A 363 -6.56 -4.44 6.21
CA GLU A 363 -5.49 -5.17 6.91
C GLU A 363 -5.88 -6.64 7.11
N SER A 364 -5.02 -7.57 6.68
CA SER A 364 -5.31 -9.00 6.66
C SER A 364 -4.97 -9.70 7.99
N PRO A 365 -5.89 -10.48 8.61
CA PRO A 365 -5.68 -11.10 9.92
C PRO A 365 -4.50 -12.09 10.02
N LEU A 366 -4.19 -12.77 8.91
CA LEU A 366 -3.09 -13.75 8.83
C LEU A 366 -1.77 -13.13 8.32
N SER A 367 -1.74 -11.81 8.09
CA SER A 367 -0.50 -11.11 7.76
C SER A 367 0.19 -10.61 9.03
N ALA A 368 1.48 -10.95 9.20
CA ALA A 368 2.33 -10.27 10.16
C ALA A 368 2.26 -8.73 9.94
N PRO A 369 2.31 -7.90 11.00
CA PRO A 369 1.89 -6.49 10.99
C PRO A 369 2.60 -5.67 9.90
N SER A 370 1.92 -5.55 8.74
CA SER A 370 2.64 -5.50 7.48
C SER A 370 3.39 -4.19 7.22
N LYS A 371 4.52 -4.30 6.53
CA LYS A 371 5.12 -3.20 5.75
C LYS A 371 4.22 -3.00 4.52
N GLY A 372 3.81 -1.76 4.23
CA GLY A 372 2.82 -1.47 3.19
C GLY A 372 1.81 -0.40 3.57
N ILE A 373 0.99 -0.03 2.58
CA ILE A 373 -0.06 1.00 2.65
C ILE A 373 -1.40 0.29 2.80
N ILE A 374 -2.16 0.64 3.84
CA ILE A 374 -3.56 0.22 4.01
C ILE A 374 -4.43 1.44 3.68
N GLY A 375 -5.24 1.34 2.63
CA GLY A 375 -5.99 2.46 2.03
C GLY A 375 -6.84 3.22 3.06
N GLU A 376 -7.67 2.51 3.82
CA GLU A 376 -8.49 3.09 4.90
C GLU A 376 -7.66 3.93 5.90
N LYS A 377 -6.55 3.36 6.38
CA LYS A 377 -5.67 4.00 7.38
C LYS A 377 -4.88 5.17 6.80
N PHE A 378 -4.75 5.25 5.48
CA PHE A 378 -4.12 6.36 4.77
C PHE A 378 -5.12 7.50 4.54
N ILE A 379 -6.32 7.18 4.07
CA ILE A 379 -7.47 8.08 3.94
C ILE A 379 -7.78 8.77 5.28
N GLU A 380 -7.81 8.03 6.39
CA GLU A 380 -7.98 8.61 7.72
C GLU A 380 -6.92 9.67 8.08
N LYS A 381 -5.68 9.56 7.58
CA LYS A 381 -4.65 10.59 7.81
C LYS A 381 -4.89 11.82 6.95
N ILE A 382 -5.29 11.63 5.69
CA ILE A 382 -5.60 12.72 4.76
C ILE A 382 -6.77 13.55 5.31
N ARG A 383 -7.87 12.91 5.71
CA ARG A 383 -9.05 13.55 6.32
C ARG A 383 -8.67 14.41 7.54
N ARG A 384 -7.91 13.85 8.50
CA ARG A 384 -7.39 14.58 9.68
C ARG A 384 -6.50 15.79 9.31
N VAL A 385 -5.79 15.77 8.17
CA VAL A 385 -5.02 16.93 7.68
C VAL A 385 -5.91 17.96 7.00
N ARG A 386 -6.96 17.53 6.28
CA ARG A 386 -7.96 18.39 5.65
C ARG A 386 -8.72 19.20 6.70
N GLU A 387 -9.28 18.52 7.69
CA GLU A 387 -10.06 19.08 8.80
C GLU A 387 -9.22 20.00 9.73
N SER A 388 -7.90 19.81 9.78
CA SER A 388 -7.02 20.56 10.67
C SER A 388 -6.56 21.92 10.09
N ASN A 389 -7.07 23.00 10.67
CA ASN A 389 -6.62 24.38 10.43
C ASN A 389 -5.16 24.67 10.88
N LYS A 390 -4.51 23.71 11.56
CA LYS A 390 -3.11 23.84 12.02
C LYS A 390 -2.10 23.63 10.89
N PHE A 391 -2.45 22.85 9.86
CA PHE A 391 -1.57 22.57 8.72
C PHE A 391 -1.85 23.55 7.57
N LYS A 392 -0.81 24.25 7.11
CA LYS A 392 -0.87 25.20 5.98
C LYS A 392 -0.68 24.53 4.63
N ALA A 393 0.00 23.39 4.60
CA ALA A 393 0.19 22.54 3.43
C ALA A 393 0.41 21.09 3.86
N ALA A 394 0.35 20.17 2.90
CA ALA A 394 0.69 18.76 3.09
C ALA A 394 1.64 18.24 2.00
N ILE A 395 2.47 17.27 2.38
CA ILE A 395 3.33 16.51 1.47
C ILE A 395 2.96 15.04 1.55
N ILE A 396 2.67 14.43 0.42
CA ILE A 396 2.45 13.00 0.28
C ILE A 396 3.77 12.37 -0.19
N ARG A 397 4.52 11.72 0.70
CA ARG A 397 5.83 11.11 0.38
C ARG A 397 5.64 9.64 0.04
N ILE A 398 5.96 9.25 -1.20
CA ILE A 398 5.57 7.99 -1.82
C ILE A 398 6.80 7.14 -2.15
N ASP A 399 6.79 5.88 -1.73
CA ASP A 399 7.84 4.86 -1.91
C ASP A 399 7.16 3.49 -2.15
N SER A 400 6.41 3.37 -3.25
CA SER A 400 5.41 2.31 -3.49
C SER A 400 5.35 1.81 -4.96
N PRO A 401 5.29 0.48 -5.19
CA PRO A 401 5.02 -0.11 -6.51
C PRO A 401 3.54 -0.01 -6.94
N GLY A 402 2.67 0.55 -6.11
CA GLY A 402 1.22 0.46 -6.26
C GLY A 402 0.63 -0.81 -5.62
N GLY A 403 -0.46 -1.30 -6.17
CA GLY A 403 -1.23 -2.43 -5.64
C GLY A 403 -2.71 -2.30 -6.01
N ASP A 404 -3.61 -2.45 -5.03
CA ASP A 404 -5.06 -2.42 -5.23
C ASP A 404 -5.57 -1.12 -5.90
N ALA A 405 -6.32 -1.27 -7.00
CA ALA A 405 -6.75 -0.15 -7.85
C ALA A 405 -7.87 0.69 -7.23
N LEU A 406 -8.81 0.06 -6.51
CA LEU A 406 -9.93 0.74 -5.84
C LEU A 406 -9.41 1.60 -4.67
N ALA A 407 -8.54 1.04 -3.83
CA ALA A 407 -7.87 1.77 -2.77
C ALA A 407 -7.01 2.92 -3.33
N SER A 408 -6.35 2.72 -4.48
CA SER A 408 -5.58 3.77 -5.16
C SER A 408 -6.45 4.95 -5.60
N ASP A 409 -7.64 4.70 -6.14
CA ASP A 409 -8.57 5.76 -6.54
C ASP A 409 -9.21 6.49 -5.35
N LEU A 410 -9.62 5.75 -4.31
CA LEU A 410 -10.17 6.35 -3.09
C LEU A 410 -9.13 7.23 -2.37
N MET A 411 -7.84 6.85 -2.42
CA MET A 411 -6.75 7.71 -1.97
C MET A 411 -6.56 8.92 -2.89
N TRP A 412 -6.61 8.77 -4.22
CA TRP A 412 -6.54 9.88 -5.18
C TRP A 412 -7.65 10.92 -4.95
N ARG A 413 -8.91 10.48 -4.77
CA ARG A 413 -10.05 11.36 -4.44
C ARG A 413 -9.77 12.18 -3.19
N GLU A 414 -9.32 11.52 -2.12
CA GLU A 414 -9.06 12.17 -0.83
C GLU A 414 -7.88 13.15 -0.89
N ILE A 415 -6.82 12.83 -1.64
CA ILE A 415 -5.70 13.75 -1.90
C ILE A 415 -6.18 14.97 -2.70
N ARG A 416 -7.09 14.82 -3.68
CA ARG A 416 -7.69 15.93 -4.42
C ARG A 416 -8.58 16.82 -3.54
N LEU A 417 -9.38 16.23 -2.66
CA LEU A 417 -10.20 16.99 -1.69
C LEU A 417 -9.32 17.75 -0.69
N LEU A 418 -8.18 17.18 -0.29
CA LEU A 418 -7.19 17.90 0.48
C LEU A 418 -6.59 19.06 -0.34
N ALA A 419 -6.21 18.81 -1.60
CA ALA A 419 -5.64 19.81 -2.52
C ALA A 419 -6.58 21.00 -2.80
N ALA A 420 -7.90 20.76 -2.85
CA ALA A 420 -8.92 21.81 -2.96
C ALA A 420 -9.00 22.70 -1.70
N SER A 421 -8.58 22.20 -0.53
CA SER A 421 -8.63 22.92 0.75
C SER A 421 -7.32 23.62 1.14
N LYS A 422 -6.18 23.07 0.72
CA LYS A 422 -4.82 23.57 1.02
C LYS A 422 -3.79 22.95 0.07
N PRO A 423 -2.62 23.56 -0.15
CA PRO A 423 -1.57 23.01 -1.00
C PRO A 423 -1.17 21.58 -0.63
N VAL A 424 -1.20 20.69 -1.62
CA VAL A 424 -0.70 19.31 -1.52
C VAL A 424 0.35 19.07 -2.59
N ILE A 425 1.53 18.62 -2.15
CA ILE A 425 2.65 18.26 -3.01
C ILE A 425 2.90 16.75 -2.87
N ALA A 426 2.98 16.01 -3.97
CA ALA A 426 3.53 14.66 -3.95
C ALA A 426 5.06 14.74 -4.01
N SER A 427 5.76 13.95 -3.20
CA SER A 427 7.20 13.73 -3.30
C SER A 427 7.43 12.24 -3.49
N MET A 428 8.09 11.86 -4.57
CA MET A 428 8.44 10.47 -4.86
C MET A 428 9.83 10.14 -4.28
N SER A 429 10.04 8.87 -3.97
CA SER A 429 11.25 8.32 -3.38
C SER A 429 11.96 7.42 -4.41
N ASP A 430 12.26 6.15 -4.11
CA ASP A 430 12.77 5.24 -5.14
C ASP A 430 11.71 4.88 -6.19
N LEU A 431 10.48 4.66 -5.73
CA LEU A 431 9.41 4.09 -6.54
C LEU A 431 8.08 4.78 -6.26
N ALA A 432 7.37 5.18 -7.32
CA ALA A 432 6.02 5.73 -7.25
C ALA A 432 5.28 5.40 -8.55
N ALA A 433 5.11 4.11 -8.81
CA ALA A 433 4.56 3.57 -10.06
C ALA A 433 3.18 2.91 -9.84
N SER A 434 2.40 2.72 -10.90
CA SER A 434 1.07 2.09 -10.86
C SER A 434 0.16 2.84 -9.86
N GLY A 435 -0.47 2.16 -8.90
CA GLY A 435 -1.19 2.81 -7.78
C GLY A 435 -0.38 3.86 -6.99
N GLY A 436 0.95 3.76 -6.97
CA GLY A 436 1.86 4.79 -6.43
C GLY A 436 1.76 6.11 -7.20
N TYR A 437 1.70 6.04 -8.54
CA TYR A 437 1.47 7.21 -9.40
C TYR A 437 0.02 7.72 -9.29
N TYR A 438 -0.95 6.81 -9.17
CA TYR A 438 -2.37 7.12 -8.98
C TYR A 438 -2.59 8.00 -7.74
N MET A 439 -1.92 7.72 -6.62
CA MET A 439 -1.91 8.63 -5.46
C MET A 439 -1.23 9.97 -5.77
N ALA A 440 -0.07 9.95 -6.44
CA ALA A 440 0.72 11.15 -6.71
C ALA A 440 -0.04 12.18 -7.56
N MET A 441 -0.75 11.73 -8.60
CA MET A 441 -1.60 12.57 -9.44
C MET A 441 -2.88 13.08 -8.76
N GLY A 442 -3.09 12.76 -7.47
CA GLY A 442 -4.09 13.46 -6.66
C GLY A 442 -3.61 14.82 -6.13
N ALA A 443 -2.29 15.06 -6.12
CA ALA A 443 -1.67 16.28 -5.62
C ALA A 443 -1.65 17.40 -6.67
N GLY A 444 -1.50 18.65 -6.20
CA GLY A 444 -1.44 19.83 -7.08
C GLY A 444 -0.06 20.12 -7.66
N VAL A 445 0.99 19.42 -7.20
CA VAL A 445 2.35 19.39 -7.78
C VAL A 445 2.97 18.02 -7.45
N ILE A 446 3.70 17.43 -8.39
CA ILE A 446 4.45 16.18 -8.24
C ILE A 446 5.95 16.47 -8.35
N VAL A 447 6.72 16.04 -7.35
CA VAL A 447 8.19 16.17 -7.32
C VAL A 447 8.82 14.76 -7.24
N ALA A 448 9.83 14.47 -8.05
CA ALA A 448 10.52 13.17 -8.07
C ALA A 448 12.04 13.35 -8.18
N GLU A 449 12.83 12.51 -7.52
CA GLU A 449 14.29 12.53 -7.73
C GLU A 449 14.62 12.06 -9.15
N SER A 450 15.79 12.48 -9.69
CA SER A 450 16.21 12.24 -11.07
C SER A 450 16.02 10.78 -11.52
N LEU A 451 16.34 9.84 -10.62
CA LEU A 451 16.29 8.40 -10.83
C LEU A 451 15.20 7.69 -10.00
N THR A 452 14.15 8.40 -9.57
CA THR A 452 12.88 7.79 -9.16
C THR A 452 12.32 6.95 -10.32
N LEU A 453 11.73 5.79 -10.04
CA LEU A 453 10.93 5.04 -11.01
C LEU A 453 9.44 5.34 -10.83
N THR A 454 8.76 5.78 -11.89
CA THR A 454 7.36 6.23 -11.83
C THR A 454 6.56 5.89 -13.09
N GLY A 455 5.34 6.42 -13.22
CA GLY A 455 4.39 6.06 -14.26
C GLY A 455 3.79 4.67 -14.02
N SER A 456 4.02 3.75 -14.96
CA SER A 456 3.36 2.44 -15.08
C SER A 456 1.83 2.54 -15.06
N ILE A 457 1.29 3.53 -15.77
CA ILE A 457 -0.14 3.74 -15.97
C ILE A 457 -0.66 2.62 -16.88
N GLY A 458 -1.23 1.58 -16.28
CA GLY A 458 -1.53 0.29 -16.92
C GLY A 458 -1.98 -0.72 -15.88
N VAL A 459 -2.72 -1.75 -16.31
CA VAL A 459 -3.36 -2.74 -15.41
C VAL A 459 -2.85 -4.15 -15.71
N VAL A 460 -2.70 -4.96 -14.67
CA VAL A 460 -2.47 -6.41 -14.79
C VAL A 460 -3.39 -7.11 -13.80
N ALA A 461 -4.04 -8.19 -14.24
CA ALA A 461 -4.93 -9.00 -13.43
C ALA A 461 -4.80 -10.47 -13.84
N GLY A 462 -4.92 -11.42 -12.91
CA GLY A 462 -4.88 -12.83 -13.28
C GLY A 462 -5.25 -13.79 -12.16
N LYS A 463 -5.43 -15.06 -12.55
CA LYS A 463 -5.57 -16.21 -11.64
C LYS A 463 -4.66 -17.35 -12.10
N PHE A 464 -4.51 -18.37 -11.27
CA PHE A 464 -3.92 -19.64 -11.70
C PHE A 464 -5.02 -20.63 -12.07
N ASN A 465 -4.75 -21.47 -13.07
CA ASN A 465 -5.35 -22.79 -13.21
C ASN A 465 -4.36 -23.80 -12.60
N LEU A 466 -4.83 -24.54 -11.60
CA LEU A 466 -4.11 -25.51 -10.78
C LEU A 466 -4.55 -26.95 -11.06
N GLY A 467 -5.42 -27.20 -12.06
CA GLY A 467 -6.04 -28.51 -12.29
C GLY A 467 -5.01 -29.65 -12.43
N LYS A 468 -3.94 -29.43 -13.21
CA LYS A 468 -2.87 -30.44 -13.39
C LYS A 468 -1.98 -30.60 -12.14
N LEU A 469 -1.77 -29.54 -11.37
CA LEU A 469 -1.11 -29.63 -10.06
C LEU A 469 -1.96 -30.48 -9.09
N TYR A 470 -3.28 -30.24 -9.05
CA TYR A 470 -4.23 -30.93 -8.18
C TYR A 470 -4.29 -32.42 -8.52
N GLU A 471 -4.43 -32.75 -9.79
CA GLU A 471 -4.29 -34.11 -10.33
C GLU A 471 -2.96 -34.76 -9.89
N LYS A 472 -1.83 -34.10 -10.12
CA LYS A 472 -0.48 -34.59 -9.78
C LYS A 472 -0.27 -34.88 -8.30
N ILE A 473 -0.90 -34.13 -7.39
CA ILE A 473 -0.79 -34.36 -5.94
C ILE A 473 -1.92 -35.24 -5.37
N GLY A 474 -2.92 -35.63 -6.18
CA GLY A 474 -4.09 -36.39 -5.74
C GLY A 474 -5.14 -35.57 -4.98
N PHE A 475 -5.10 -34.24 -5.10
CA PHE A 475 -6.09 -33.34 -4.52
C PHE A 475 -7.23 -33.09 -5.51
N ASN A 476 -8.46 -32.92 -5.00
CA ASN A 476 -9.59 -32.50 -5.82
C ASN A 476 -10.38 -31.37 -5.13
N LYS A 477 -10.89 -30.45 -5.95
CA LYS A 477 -11.77 -29.35 -5.55
C LYS A 477 -12.99 -29.37 -6.45
N GLU A 478 -14.15 -29.64 -5.87
CA GLU A 478 -15.44 -29.55 -6.55
C GLU A 478 -16.19 -28.30 -6.12
N ILE A 479 -16.95 -27.73 -7.04
CA ILE A 479 -17.75 -26.53 -6.82
C ILE A 479 -19.16 -26.79 -7.32
N ILE A 480 -20.16 -26.40 -6.53
CA ILE A 480 -21.55 -26.25 -6.97
C ILE A 480 -21.81 -24.75 -7.05
N SER A 481 -22.43 -24.31 -8.15
CA SER A 481 -22.57 -22.90 -8.51
C SER A 481 -24.01 -22.51 -8.88
N ARG A 482 -24.35 -21.23 -8.71
CA ARG A 482 -25.58 -20.57 -9.18
C ARG A 482 -25.24 -19.20 -9.75
N GLY A 483 -25.64 -18.94 -10.99
CA GLY A 483 -25.22 -17.77 -11.76
C GLY A 483 -24.10 -18.11 -12.76
N LYS A 484 -24.24 -17.61 -13.99
CA LYS A 484 -23.40 -17.90 -15.18
C LYS A 484 -21.90 -17.63 -15.00
N TYR A 485 -21.56 -16.73 -14.07
CA TYR A 485 -20.20 -16.26 -13.81
C TYR A 485 -19.66 -16.64 -12.43
N ALA A 486 -20.42 -17.34 -11.59
CA ALA A 486 -20.09 -17.55 -10.17
C ALA A 486 -18.73 -18.24 -9.95
N GLU A 487 -18.34 -19.10 -10.89
CA GLU A 487 -17.05 -19.81 -10.86
C GLU A 487 -15.85 -18.97 -11.34
N LEU A 488 -16.03 -17.79 -11.96
CA LEU A 488 -14.97 -17.01 -12.63
C LEU A 488 -13.76 -16.75 -11.72
N LEU A 489 -14.00 -16.41 -10.45
CA LEU A 489 -12.94 -16.22 -9.44
C LEU A 489 -12.74 -17.42 -8.50
N ALA A 490 -13.71 -18.34 -8.40
CA ALA A 490 -13.68 -19.47 -7.47
C ALA A 490 -12.99 -20.74 -8.04
N ALA A 491 -13.09 -20.93 -9.36
CA ALA A 491 -12.60 -22.11 -10.06
C ALA A 491 -11.11 -22.00 -10.39
N GLU A 492 -10.27 -22.23 -9.38
CA GLU A 492 -8.81 -22.34 -9.51
C GLU A 492 -8.38 -23.67 -10.16
N GLN A 493 -9.23 -24.70 -10.19
CA GLN A 493 -8.92 -26.03 -10.73
C GLN A 493 -9.14 -26.18 -12.26
N ARG A 494 -9.53 -25.11 -12.96
CA ARG A 494 -9.71 -25.09 -14.42
C ARG A 494 -9.39 -23.74 -15.04
N SER A 495 -9.14 -23.73 -16.34
CA SER A 495 -9.11 -22.52 -17.17
C SER A 495 -10.47 -21.80 -17.16
N PHE A 496 -10.49 -20.48 -17.38
CA PHE A 496 -11.71 -19.73 -17.68
C PHE A 496 -12.50 -20.35 -18.84
N ARG A 497 -13.84 -20.34 -18.76
CA ARG A 497 -14.73 -20.55 -19.93
C ARG A 497 -14.67 -19.30 -20.84
N PRO A 498 -15.00 -19.38 -22.15
CA PRO A 498 -14.86 -18.24 -23.06
C PRO A 498 -15.57 -16.96 -22.60
N HIS A 499 -16.80 -17.06 -22.09
CA HIS A 499 -17.55 -15.92 -21.55
C HIS A 499 -16.95 -15.37 -20.25
N GLU A 500 -16.38 -16.23 -19.40
CA GLU A 500 -15.70 -15.83 -18.17
C GLU A 500 -14.42 -15.03 -18.47
N ALA A 501 -13.65 -15.46 -19.48
CA ALA A 501 -12.45 -14.76 -19.95
C ALA A 501 -12.81 -13.39 -20.54
N GLU A 502 -13.85 -13.32 -21.37
CA GLU A 502 -14.34 -12.06 -21.96
C GLU A 502 -14.75 -11.04 -20.88
N LEU A 503 -15.47 -11.48 -19.84
CA LEU A 503 -15.85 -10.62 -18.71
C LEU A 503 -14.63 -10.16 -17.90
N PHE A 504 -13.68 -11.07 -17.65
CA PHE A 504 -12.46 -10.76 -16.90
C PHE A 504 -11.59 -9.70 -17.65
N ALA A 505 -11.41 -9.86 -18.95
CA ALA A 505 -10.71 -8.90 -19.81
C ALA A 505 -11.44 -7.54 -19.85
N LYS A 506 -12.76 -7.51 -20.04
CA LYS A 506 -13.55 -6.26 -20.02
C LYS A 506 -13.46 -5.52 -18.69
N SER A 507 -13.48 -6.25 -17.56
CA SER A 507 -13.30 -5.66 -16.23
C SER A 507 -11.92 -5.00 -16.08
N ALA A 508 -10.84 -5.71 -16.44
CA ALA A 508 -9.48 -5.16 -16.41
C ALA A 508 -9.29 -3.97 -17.39
N GLN A 509 -9.91 -4.01 -18.57
CA GLN A 509 -9.94 -2.89 -19.52
C GLN A 509 -10.63 -1.66 -18.95
N ASN A 510 -11.75 -1.83 -18.24
CA ASN A 510 -12.47 -0.74 -17.60
C ASN A 510 -11.62 -0.06 -16.51
N ILE A 511 -10.89 -0.84 -15.70
CA ILE A 511 -9.94 -0.29 -14.71
C ILE A 511 -8.82 0.48 -15.40
N TYR A 512 -8.29 -0.02 -16.53
CA TYR A 512 -7.27 0.69 -17.29
C TYR A 512 -7.77 2.04 -17.81
N LYS A 513 -8.94 2.04 -18.47
CA LYS A 513 -9.60 3.26 -18.95
C LYS A 513 -9.75 4.27 -17.81
N GLN A 514 -10.30 3.87 -16.66
CA GLN A 514 -10.48 4.79 -15.54
C GLN A 514 -9.16 5.38 -15.01
N PHE A 515 -8.11 4.58 -14.88
CA PHE A 515 -6.79 5.06 -14.43
C PHE A 515 -6.20 6.06 -15.44
N ARG A 516 -6.16 5.70 -16.73
CA ARG A 516 -5.68 6.57 -17.81
C ARG A 516 -6.46 7.87 -17.90
N ASP A 517 -7.79 7.82 -17.90
CA ASP A 517 -8.65 9.00 -18.07
C ASP A 517 -8.51 9.95 -16.86
N LYS A 518 -8.37 9.41 -15.64
CA LYS A 518 -8.06 10.20 -14.43
C LYS A 518 -6.64 10.74 -14.41
N ALA A 519 -5.67 10.05 -15.03
CA ALA A 519 -4.31 10.56 -15.20
C ALA A 519 -4.29 11.73 -16.19
N ALA A 520 -4.95 11.59 -17.35
CA ALA A 520 -5.11 12.65 -18.34
C ALA A 520 -5.72 13.92 -17.71
N PHE A 521 -6.85 13.75 -17.02
CA PHE A 521 -7.52 14.81 -16.27
C PHE A 521 -6.64 15.45 -15.18
N SER A 522 -5.89 14.64 -14.43
CA SER A 522 -5.05 15.14 -13.33
C SER A 522 -3.77 15.83 -13.81
N ARG A 523 -3.27 15.48 -14.99
CA ARG A 523 -2.10 16.11 -15.64
C ARG A 523 -2.49 17.16 -16.70
N SER A 524 -3.77 17.52 -16.77
CA SER A 524 -4.32 18.53 -17.69
C SER A 524 -3.99 18.29 -19.18
N MET A 525 -3.95 17.01 -19.61
CA MET A 525 -3.70 16.61 -20.98
C MET A 525 -4.86 15.80 -21.58
N THR A 526 -4.90 15.65 -22.90
CA THR A 526 -5.89 14.80 -23.57
C THR A 526 -5.67 13.33 -23.27
N VAL A 527 -6.73 12.53 -23.39
CA VAL A 527 -6.68 11.07 -23.18
C VAL A 527 -5.69 10.41 -24.14
N ASP A 528 -5.61 10.87 -25.38
CA ASP A 528 -4.73 10.29 -26.40
C ASP A 528 -3.24 10.56 -26.08
N LYS A 529 -2.91 11.79 -25.66
CA LYS A 529 -1.56 12.13 -25.17
C LYS A 529 -1.18 11.36 -23.91
N MET A 530 -2.15 11.06 -23.04
CA MET A 530 -1.92 10.19 -21.90
C MET A 530 -1.70 8.73 -22.34
N GLU A 531 -2.39 8.24 -23.37
CA GLU A 531 -2.17 6.90 -23.93
C GLU A 531 -0.72 6.71 -24.43
N GLU A 532 -0.18 7.72 -25.13
CA GLU A 532 1.20 7.75 -25.65
C GLU A 532 2.26 7.52 -24.54
N VAL A 533 2.06 8.12 -23.36
CA VAL A 533 3.01 8.07 -22.22
C VAL A 533 2.62 7.05 -21.14
N ALA A 534 1.44 6.42 -21.26
CA ALA A 534 0.92 5.41 -20.35
C ALA A 534 1.36 3.99 -20.77
N GLN A 535 0.44 3.20 -21.34
CA GLN A 535 0.71 1.85 -21.87
C GLN A 535 1.50 0.92 -20.90
N GLY A 536 1.37 1.13 -19.59
CA GLY A 536 2.07 0.41 -18.54
C GLY A 536 3.56 0.76 -18.33
N ARG A 537 4.11 1.70 -19.11
CA ARG A 537 5.55 2.01 -19.15
C ARG A 537 6.05 2.64 -17.85
N VAL A 538 7.19 2.16 -17.37
CA VAL A 538 7.93 2.78 -16.26
C VAL A 538 8.87 3.83 -16.84
N TRP A 539 8.94 4.98 -16.18
CA TRP A 539 9.77 6.13 -16.54
C TRP A 539 10.74 6.48 -15.41
N THR A 540 11.89 7.07 -15.72
CA THR A 540 12.70 7.76 -14.69
C THR A 540 12.01 9.07 -14.26
N GLY A 541 12.47 9.69 -13.17
CA GLY A 541 11.96 11.01 -12.73
C GLY A 541 12.18 12.08 -13.80
N THR A 542 13.35 12.06 -14.46
CA THR A 542 13.69 12.95 -15.57
C THR A 542 12.78 12.75 -16.79
N ASP A 543 12.59 11.51 -17.26
CA ASP A 543 11.69 11.25 -18.41
C ASP A 543 10.24 11.59 -18.05
N ALA A 544 9.81 11.26 -16.83
CA ALA A 544 8.47 11.57 -16.37
C ALA A 544 8.23 13.09 -16.31
N ALA A 545 9.25 13.90 -16.05
CA ALA A 545 9.15 15.36 -16.14
C ALA A 545 9.06 15.85 -17.61
N SER A 546 9.86 15.31 -18.53
CA SER A 546 9.80 15.69 -19.96
C SER A 546 8.47 15.28 -20.61
N HIS A 547 7.87 14.18 -20.16
CA HIS A 547 6.53 13.71 -20.54
C HIS A 547 5.38 14.37 -19.74
N GLY A 548 5.66 15.34 -18.86
CA GLY A 548 4.63 16.06 -18.09
C GLY A 548 3.90 15.23 -17.03
N LEU A 549 4.41 14.03 -16.69
CA LEU A 549 3.91 13.17 -15.62
C LEU A 549 4.42 13.63 -14.23
N VAL A 550 5.52 14.37 -14.16
CA VAL A 550 6.13 15.00 -12.98
C VAL A 550 6.27 16.52 -13.22
N ASP A 551 6.22 17.34 -12.17
CA ASP A 551 6.27 18.81 -12.29
C ASP A 551 7.63 19.43 -11.92
N ALA A 552 8.49 18.72 -11.16
CA ALA A 552 9.81 19.21 -10.74
C ALA A 552 10.74 18.06 -10.31
N ILE A 553 12.05 18.21 -10.59
CA ILE A 553 13.06 17.24 -10.15
C ILE A 553 13.59 17.56 -8.74
N GLY A 554 13.58 16.59 -7.85
CA GLY A 554 14.11 16.65 -6.49
C GLY A 554 13.30 15.86 -5.46
N GLY A 555 13.85 15.73 -4.26
CA GLY A 555 13.21 15.04 -3.14
C GLY A 555 12.47 15.97 -2.16
N LEU A 556 12.51 15.61 -0.88
CA LEU A 556 11.64 16.19 0.15
C LEU A 556 11.92 17.69 0.41
N SER A 557 13.15 18.16 0.17
CA SER A 557 13.49 19.59 0.33
C SER A 557 12.80 20.48 -0.71
N ARG A 558 12.75 20.06 -1.99
CA ARG A 558 12.04 20.77 -3.06
C ARG A 558 10.53 20.74 -2.82
N ALA A 559 10.00 19.60 -2.39
CA ALA A 559 8.60 19.49 -1.98
C ALA A 559 8.23 20.45 -0.83
N ILE A 560 9.09 20.65 0.18
CA ILE A 560 8.88 21.63 1.26
C ILE A 560 8.94 23.07 0.73
N ALA A 561 9.87 23.40 -0.17
CA ALA A 561 9.97 24.74 -0.76
C ALA A 561 8.73 25.09 -1.62
N ILE A 562 8.23 24.14 -2.41
CA ILE A 562 7.01 24.29 -3.20
C ILE A 562 5.78 24.38 -2.29
N ALA A 563 5.69 23.56 -1.24
CA ALA A 563 4.62 23.64 -0.24
C ALA A 563 4.58 25.00 0.47
N LYS A 564 5.75 25.59 0.75
CA LYS A 564 5.86 26.97 1.27
C LYS A 564 5.36 28.01 0.26
N LEU A 565 5.80 27.93 -1.01
CA LEU A 565 5.39 28.85 -2.06
C LEU A 565 3.87 28.85 -2.23
N LYS A 566 3.27 27.67 -2.46
CA LYS A 566 1.82 27.52 -2.66
C LYS A 566 1.00 27.92 -1.42
N ALA A 567 1.60 27.90 -0.23
CA ALA A 567 0.96 28.33 1.03
C ALA A 567 1.25 29.80 1.40
N ASN A 568 1.86 30.59 0.50
CA ASN A 568 2.27 31.98 0.73
C ASN A 568 3.19 32.18 1.95
N ILE A 569 4.05 31.19 2.23
CA ILE A 569 5.07 31.24 3.29
C ILE A 569 6.41 31.68 2.68
N PRO A 570 7.00 32.82 3.09
CA PRO A 570 8.30 33.30 2.61
C PRO A 570 9.42 32.25 2.66
N GLN A 571 10.31 32.22 1.68
CA GLN A 571 11.27 31.12 1.50
C GLN A 571 12.39 31.09 2.54
N ASP A 572 12.67 32.22 3.19
CA ASP A 572 13.51 32.36 4.39
C ASP A 572 12.82 31.86 5.68
N ARG A 573 11.50 32.10 5.81
CA ARG A 573 10.71 31.78 7.03
C ARG A 573 10.73 30.28 7.33
N GLN A 574 11.21 29.92 8.51
CA GLN A 574 11.22 28.54 8.98
C GLN A 574 9.79 28.00 9.14
N VAL A 575 9.62 26.68 8.99
CA VAL A 575 8.36 25.93 9.12
C VAL A 575 8.56 24.69 9.98
N THR A 576 7.52 24.22 10.65
CA THR A 576 7.57 22.95 11.40
C THR A 576 6.99 21.82 10.54
N VAL A 577 7.85 20.91 10.12
CA VAL A 577 7.44 19.69 9.40
C VAL A 577 6.92 18.67 10.41
N VAL A 578 5.66 18.25 10.26
CA VAL A 578 4.96 17.35 11.18
C VAL A 578 4.63 16.05 10.47
N GLU A 579 5.32 14.98 10.87
CA GLU A 579 5.23 13.66 10.25
C GLU A 579 4.13 12.81 10.89
N LEU A 580 3.13 12.42 10.10
CA LEU A 580 2.00 11.61 10.57
C LEU A 580 2.34 10.11 10.50
N SER A 581 3.18 9.68 11.43
CA SER A 581 3.47 8.28 11.74
C SER A 581 2.20 7.46 12.02
N ARG A 582 2.33 6.13 12.13
CA ARG A 582 1.29 5.30 12.78
C ARG A 582 1.01 5.84 14.20
N PRO A 583 -0.21 5.66 14.77
CA PRO A 583 -0.41 5.90 16.20
C PRO A 583 0.68 5.15 16.97
N SER A 584 1.28 5.81 17.97
CA SER A 584 2.39 5.23 18.73
C SER A 584 1.92 3.94 19.42
N PRO A 585 2.69 2.84 19.34
CA PRO A 585 2.33 1.60 20.01
C PRO A 585 2.17 1.85 21.51
N SER A 586 1.15 1.23 22.07
CA SER A 586 0.81 1.28 23.48
C SER A 586 1.87 0.55 24.33
N LEU A 587 2.02 0.92 25.60
CA LEU A 587 2.95 0.26 26.52
C LEU A 587 2.76 -1.27 26.59
N PRO A 588 1.53 -1.83 26.58
CA PRO A 588 1.31 -3.28 26.48
C PRO A 588 1.97 -3.95 25.27
N GLU A 589 1.92 -3.33 24.08
CA GLU A 589 2.53 -3.89 22.85
C GLU A 589 4.07 -3.92 22.92
N ILE A 590 4.67 -3.03 23.72
CA ILE A 590 6.12 -3.01 23.96
C ILE A 590 6.52 -4.12 24.94
N LEU A 591 5.68 -4.42 25.93
CA LEU A 591 5.92 -5.45 26.94
C LEU A 591 5.69 -6.87 26.40
N SER A 592 4.68 -7.09 25.55
CA SER A 592 4.47 -8.39 24.89
C SER A 592 5.59 -8.76 23.92
N GLY A 593 6.31 -7.78 23.38
CA GLY A 593 7.47 -7.98 22.48
C GLY A 593 8.73 -8.57 23.13
N LEU A 594 8.73 -8.83 24.44
CA LEU A 594 9.87 -9.41 25.17
C LEU A 594 9.74 -10.92 25.46
N GLY A 595 8.60 -11.55 25.17
CA GLY A 595 8.30 -12.92 25.59
C GLY A 595 8.61 -14.05 24.58
N ASN A 596 8.54 -13.79 23.28
CA ASN A 596 8.58 -14.83 22.24
C ASN A 596 9.77 -14.65 21.27
N SER A 597 10.84 -15.44 21.48
CA SER A 597 12.01 -15.45 20.59
C SER A 597 12.59 -16.86 20.41
N LEU A 598 11.81 -17.78 19.81
CA LEU A 598 12.26 -19.16 19.52
C LEU A 598 11.63 -19.80 18.26
N VAL A 599 11.26 -19.01 17.24
CA VAL A 599 10.82 -19.51 15.92
C VAL A 599 11.54 -18.74 14.81
N GLY A 600 12.77 -19.16 14.49
CA GLY A 600 13.72 -18.38 13.67
C GLY A 600 13.86 -18.75 12.19
N VAL A 601 13.12 -19.75 11.69
CA VAL A 601 13.32 -20.30 10.32
C VAL A 601 12.21 -19.87 9.34
N ASP A 602 10.96 -19.86 9.79
CA ASP A 602 9.81 -19.54 8.95
C ASP A 602 9.72 -18.06 8.55
N GLN A 603 10.36 -17.16 9.30
CA GLN A 603 10.43 -15.74 8.94
C GLN A 603 11.43 -15.48 7.82
N THR A 604 12.63 -16.08 7.85
CA THR A 604 13.67 -15.90 6.82
C THR A 604 13.20 -16.36 5.45
N LEU A 605 12.43 -17.46 5.38
CA LEU A 605 11.86 -17.95 4.12
C LEU A 605 10.70 -17.07 3.61
N LYS A 606 9.91 -16.48 4.52
CA LYS A 606 8.89 -15.48 4.16
C LYS A 606 9.49 -14.16 3.71
N GLU A 607 10.64 -13.77 4.27
CA GLU A 607 11.41 -12.60 3.84
C GLU A 607 12.09 -12.87 2.49
N LEU A 608 12.63 -14.07 2.24
CA LEU A 608 13.06 -14.51 0.91
C LEU A 608 11.92 -14.43 -0.14
N LEU A 609 10.75 -15.00 0.14
CA LEU A 609 9.58 -14.92 -0.74
C LEU A 609 9.08 -13.47 -0.93
N HIS A 610 9.28 -12.60 0.05
CA HIS A 610 8.93 -11.17 -0.03
C HIS A 610 9.97 -10.34 -0.79
N ASP A 611 11.26 -10.66 -0.70
CA ASP A 611 12.33 -9.88 -1.33
C ASP A 611 12.56 -10.31 -2.79
N LEU A 612 12.22 -11.57 -3.11
CA LEU A 612 11.89 -11.95 -4.49
C LEU A 612 10.76 -11.04 -5.04
N THR A 613 9.75 -10.67 -4.22
CA THR A 613 8.49 -10.08 -4.72
C THR A 613 8.61 -8.73 -5.44
N PHE A 614 9.51 -7.85 -4.99
CA PHE A 614 9.83 -6.60 -5.69
C PHE A 614 11.29 -6.24 -5.44
N SER A 615 12.12 -6.29 -6.48
CA SER A 615 13.46 -5.69 -6.44
C SER A 615 13.36 -4.16 -6.46
N ASP A 616 14.15 -3.48 -5.63
CA ASP A 616 14.19 -2.00 -5.56
C ASP A 616 14.90 -1.40 -6.79
N GLY A 617 14.18 -1.37 -7.90
CA GLY A 617 14.56 -0.72 -9.16
C GLY A 617 15.68 -1.44 -9.93
N VAL A 618 16.45 -0.68 -10.72
CA VAL A 618 17.61 -1.23 -11.44
C VAL A 618 18.72 -1.52 -10.43
N GLN A 619 19.01 -2.81 -10.24
CA GLN A 619 20.02 -3.32 -9.32
C GLN A 619 21.11 -4.08 -10.08
N ALA A 620 22.37 -3.82 -9.73
CA ALA A 620 23.49 -4.61 -10.21
C ALA A 620 23.48 -5.98 -9.49
N ARG A 621 22.93 -6.99 -10.20
CA ARG A 621 22.82 -8.44 -9.88
C ARG A 621 21.74 -8.88 -8.87
N MET A 622 20.95 -9.86 -9.32
CA MET A 622 20.03 -10.81 -8.63
C MET A 622 18.58 -10.40 -8.26
N ASP A 623 17.64 -11.12 -8.91
CA ASP A 623 16.47 -11.87 -8.41
C ASP A 623 15.45 -11.26 -7.39
N GLY A 624 14.11 -11.34 -7.56
CA GLY A 624 13.32 -11.87 -8.70
C GLY A 624 11.92 -12.46 -8.37
N ILE A 625 10.84 -11.75 -8.76
CA ILE A 625 9.42 -12.19 -8.88
C ILE A 625 8.59 -12.36 -7.58
N MET A 626 7.29 -12.01 -7.65
CA MET A 626 6.26 -12.20 -6.61
C MET A 626 4.93 -11.52 -7.01
N PHE A 627 3.87 -11.74 -6.22
CA PHE A 627 2.49 -11.52 -6.67
C PHE A 627 1.57 -11.01 -5.56
N GLN A 628 0.56 -10.21 -5.94
CA GLN A 628 -0.54 -9.87 -5.05
C GLN A 628 -1.59 -11.00 -5.09
N LYS A 629 -1.90 -11.54 -3.91
CA LYS A 629 -2.91 -12.59 -3.74
C LYS A 629 -4.32 -12.02 -4.01
N LEU A 630 -5.22 -12.81 -4.57
CA LEU A 630 -6.63 -12.44 -4.75
C LEU A 630 -7.33 -12.32 -3.38
N GLU A 631 -7.33 -11.12 -2.80
CA GLU A 631 -7.95 -10.81 -1.49
C GLU A 631 -9.50 -10.74 -1.59
N GLY A 632 -10.12 -11.90 -1.83
CA GLY A 632 -11.58 -12.05 -1.93
C GLY A 632 -12.19 -13.22 -1.16
N TYR A 633 -11.43 -14.29 -0.86
CA TYR A 633 -11.95 -15.54 -0.28
C TYR A 633 -11.47 -15.82 1.15
N PRO A 634 -12.37 -16.10 2.12
CA PRO A 634 -12.03 -16.49 3.49
C PRO A 634 -11.71 -18.00 3.59
N SER A 635 -10.80 -18.51 2.76
CA SER A 635 -10.21 -19.85 2.90
C SER A 635 -8.70 -19.81 2.61
N ALA A 636 -7.90 -19.95 3.66
CA ALA A 636 -6.46 -20.10 3.52
C ALA A 636 -6.16 -21.53 3.04
N ASN A 637 -5.98 -21.73 1.73
CA ASN A 637 -5.74 -23.05 1.15
C ASN A 637 -4.48 -23.71 1.80
N PRO A 638 -4.62 -24.83 2.55
CA PRO A 638 -3.51 -25.45 3.27
C PRO A 638 -2.46 -26.06 2.34
N ILE A 639 -2.79 -26.28 1.06
CA ILE A 639 -1.83 -26.74 0.05
C ILE A 639 -0.73 -25.71 -0.17
N LEU A 640 -0.99 -24.40 -0.01
CA LEU A 640 0.07 -23.38 -0.09
C LEU A 640 1.06 -23.45 1.09
N ALA A 641 0.67 -24.05 2.23
CA ALA A 641 1.62 -24.39 3.29
C ALA A 641 2.39 -25.67 2.94
N LEU A 642 1.69 -26.75 2.61
CA LEU A 642 2.32 -28.03 2.20
C LEU A 642 3.28 -27.88 1.01
N MET A 643 2.95 -27.07 0.00
CA MET A 643 3.84 -26.76 -1.12
C MET A 643 5.07 -25.94 -0.69
N LYS A 644 4.90 -24.96 0.21
CA LYS A 644 6.01 -24.20 0.78
C LYS A 644 6.97 -25.13 1.52
N ASP A 645 6.43 -26.05 2.32
CA ASP A 645 7.23 -26.96 3.13
C ASP A 645 7.88 -28.06 2.26
N TYR A 646 7.20 -28.54 1.21
CA TYR A 646 7.77 -29.45 0.20
C TYR A 646 8.85 -28.80 -0.69
N LEU A 647 8.65 -27.55 -1.12
CA LEU A 647 9.70 -26.80 -1.83
C LEU A 647 10.91 -26.54 -0.91
N SER A 648 10.68 -26.29 0.38
CA SER A 648 11.75 -26.12 1.37
C SER A 648 12.62 -27.39 1.49
N SER A 649 12.01 -28.58 1.51
CA SER A 649 12.77 -29.83 1.59
C SER A 649 13.54 -30.15 0.30
N ILE A 650 13.02 -29.79 -0.88
CA ILE A 650 13.75 -29.91 -2.15
C ILE A 650 14.99 -29.01 -2.16
N PHE A 651 14.88 -27.75 -1.73
CA PHE A 651 16.04 -26.84 -1.65
C PHE A 651 17.11 -27.32 -0.66
N GLN A 652 16.72 -27.92 0.47
CA GLN A 652 17.67 -28.56 1.40
C GLN A 652 18.37 -29.79 0.80
N MET A 653 17.70 -30.56 -0.06
CA MET A 653 18.32 -31.72 -0.73
C MET A 653 19.35 -31.34 -1.81
N THR A 654 19.32 -30.11 -2.33
CA THR A 654 20.26 -29.66 -3.37
C THR A 654 21.61 -29.14 -2.88
N GLU A 655 21.83 -28.97 -1.58
CA GLU A 655 23.16 -28.62 -1.03
C GLU A 655 24.08 -29.84 -0.80
N MET A 656 23.58 -31.07 -0.96
CA MET A 656 24.31 -32.32 -0.64
C MET A 656 24.83 -33.08 -1.87
N SER A 657 25.56 -32.42 -2.80
CA SER A 657 26.09 -33.09 -4.01
C SER A 657 27.41 -32.53 -4.58
N LEU A 658 28.46 -32.43 -3.75
CA LEU A 658 29.86 -32.31 -4.21
C LEU A 658 30.77 -33.41 -3.61
N PRO A 659 31.77 -33.92 -4.37
CA PRO A 659 32.49 -35.15 -4.02
C PRO A 659 33.66 -34.97 -3.04
N HIS A 660 34.07 -36.10 -2.45
CA HIS A 660 35.02 -36.17 -1.32
C HIS A 660 36.46 -35.71 -1.60
N THR A 661 37.10 -35.17 -0.56
CA THR A 661 38.53 -35.43 -0.25
C THR A 661 38.68 -35.95 1.18
N LYS A 662 39.63 -36.86 1.41
CA LYS A 662 39.83 -37.56 2.70
C LYS A 662 40.97 -36.94 3.52
N ILE A 663 40.71 -36.55 4.77
CA ILE A 663 41.72 -36.47 5.84
C ILE A 663 41.08 -36.97 7.15
N SER A 664 41.85 -37.66 7.99
CA SER A 664 41.49 -38.19 9.32
C SER A 664 42.33 -37.50 10.42
N THR A 665 42.11 -37.58 11.74
CA THR A 665 41.25 -38.44 12.58
C THR A 665 41.08 -37.80 13.97
N HIS A 666 39.94 -38.05 14.67
CA HIS A 666 39.70 -37.78 16.11
C HIS A 666 39.68 -36.28 16.56
N SER A 667 39.01 -35.89 17.68
CA SER A 667 38.55 -36.70 18.82
C SER A 667 37.23 -36.23 19.49
N SER A 668 36.62 -37.15 20.25
CA SER A 668 35.70 -36.96 21.40
C SER A 668 34.34 -36.24 21.25
N CYS A 669 33.31 -37.07 21.04
CA CYS A 669 32.04 -37.16 21.79
C CYS A 669 31.41 -35.92 22.49
N LEU A 670 30.13 -35.68 22.18
CA LEU A 670 29.09 -35.68 23.21
C LEU A 670 27.80 -36.35 22.69
N THR A 671 27.29 -37.33 23.43
CA THR A 671 26.12 -38.15 23.01
C THR A 671 24.94 -37.87 23.92
N LEU A 672 23.77 -37.57 23.35
CA LEU A 672 22.52 -37.47 24.10
C LEU A 672 21.63 -38.69 23.83
N ILE A 673 21.68 -39.68 24.73
CA ILE A 673 20.81 -40.86 24.70
C ILE A 673 19.53 -40.58 25.50
N LEU A 674 18.38 -40.88 24.90
CA LEU A 674 17.09 -40.94 25.59
C LEU A 674 17.08 -42.12 26.59
N LYS A 675 16.80 -41.84 27.87
CA LYS A 675 16.37 -42.85 28.85
C LYS A 675 15.21 -42.33 29.69
N LEU A 676 14.22 -43.21 29.88
CA LEU A 676 12.99 -43.00 30.65
C LEU A 676 13.07 -43.67 32.03
N LYS A 677 12.04 -43.41 32.85
CA LYS A 677 11.69 -44.03 34.15
C LYS A 677 12.47 -43.54 35.39
N PRO A 678 11.91 -43.68 36.60
CA PRO A 678 10.49 -43.44 36.99
C PRO A 678 10.38 -42.80 38.41
N LEU A 679 9.16 -42.65 38.93
CA LEU A 679 8.88 -42.96 40.35
C LEU A 679 7.41 -43.33 40.58
N HIS A 680 7.16 -44.05 41.68
CA HIS A 680 5.88 -44.61 42.14
C HIS A 680 5.12 -43.62 43.05
N ASN A 681 3.88 -43.81 43.54
CA ASN A 681 2.90 -44.93 43.58
C ASN A 681 1.46 -44.31 43.65
N HIS A 682 0.29 -44.97 43.84
CA HIS A 682 -0.08 -46.27 44.44
C HIS A 682 -1.45 -46.75 43.90
N SER A 683 -1.68 -48.07 43.81
CA SER A 683 -2.95 -48.87 43.91
C SER A 683 -4.33 -48.29 43.47
N SER A 684 -5.26 -49.06 42.88
CA SER A 684 -5.47 -50.53 42.96
C SER A 684 -5.96 -51.20 41.67
N SER A 685 -5.92 -52.54 41.66
CA SER A 685 -6.53 -53.46 40.67
C SER A 685 -8.07 -53.58 40.88
N SER A 686 -8.87 -54.35 40.11
CA SER A 686 -8.57 -55.47 39.19
C SER A 686 -9.63 -55.66 38.09
N SER A 687 -9.36 -56.58 37.16
CA SER A 687 -10.34 -57.30 36.32
C SER A 687 -11.40 -58.05 37.17
N SER A 688 -12.51 -58.60 36.66
CA SER A 688 -12.73 -59.24 35.35
C SER A 688 -14.22 -59.50 35.01
N SER A 689 -14.48 -59.89 33.76
CA SER A 689 -15.48 -60.91 33.32
C SER A 689 -16.97 -60.78 33.66
N ASN A 690 -17.80 -60.85 32.59
CA ASN A 690 -19.14 -61.44 32.53
C ASN A 690 -20.28 -60.78 33.35
N SER A 691 -21.56 -60.84 32.95
CA SER A 691 -22.16 -61.14 31.64
C SER A 691 -23.64 -60.71 31.64
N THR A 692 -24.28 -60.78 30.46
CA THR A 692 -25.73 -61.03 30.27
C THR A 692 -26.79 -60.11 30.90
N LEU A 693 -27.59 -59.55 29.99
CA LEU A 693 -29.07 -59.47 30.02
C LEU A 693 -29.77 -58.47 30.95
N LYS A 694 -30.61 -57.67 30.29
CA LYS A 694 -31.93 -57.18 30.75
C LYS A 694 -31.94 -56.17 31.91
N GLN A 695 -33.03 -55.44 32.15
CA GLN A 695 -34.12 -54.86 31.33
C GLN A 695 -34.88 -53.94 32.31
N ASP A 696 -35.80 -53.11 31.80
CA ASP A 696 -36.72 -52.27 32.57
C ASP A 696 -36.09 -51.06 33.28
N SER A 697 -36.46 -49.78 33.07
CA SER A 697 -37.69 -49.06 32.63
C SER A 697 -38.31 -48.25 33.79
N ILE A 698 -39.36 -47.47 33.49
CA ILE A 698 -40.14 -46.61 34.42
C ILE A 698 -39.48 -45.26 34.80
N SER A 699 -39.77 -44.27 33.95
CA SER A 699 -40.20 -42.87 34.22
C SER A 699 -40.03 -42.21 35.61
N GLY A 700 -39.86 -40.88 35.61
CA GLY A 700 -40.48 -40.04 36.64
C GLY A 700 -40.09 -38.55 36.66
N SER A 701 -41.10 -37.68 36.56
CA SER A 701 -41.25 -36.34 37.18
C SER A 701 -40.07 -35.36 37.37
N ASN A 702 -40.34 -34.12 36.95
CA ASN A 702 -39.92 -32.83 37.50
C ASN A 702 -39.44 -32.81 38.97
N ASP A 703 -38.51 -31.90 39.31
CA ASP A 703 -38.91 -30.60 39.88
C ASP A 703 -37.75 -29.57 39.89
N ASP A 704 -38.08 -28.30 40.03
CA ASP A 704 -37.13 -27.18 40.11
C ASP A 704 -36.38 -27.16 41.45
N ASN A 705 -35.05 -26.94 41.42
CA ASN A 705 -34.30 -26.12 42.39
C ASN A 705 -32.80 -26.08 42.05
N TYR A 706 -32.26 -24.91 41.70
CA TYR A 706 -30.83 -24.59 41.87
C TYR A 706 -30.68 -23.13 42.34
N PRO A 707 -29.79 -22.85 43.32
CA PRO A 707 -29.80 -21.57 44.03
C PRO A 707 -29.08 -20.43 43.29
N THR A 708 -29.42 -19.21 43.67
CA THR A 708 -28.68 -17.99 43.31
C THR A 708 -27.24 -18.04 43.83
N GLY A 709 -26.26 -17.87 42.94
CA GLY A 709 -24.85 -17.69 43.30
C GLY A 709 -24.20 -16.65 42.41
N ASP A 710 -23.78 -15.53 43.00
CA ASP A 710 -23.17 -14.40 42.29
C ASP A 710 -21.78 -14.75 41.74
N PHE A 711 -21.67 -14.92 40.43
CA PHE A 711 -20.38 -15.02 39.74
C PHE A 711 -19.99 -13.68 39.11
N GLU A 712 -19.19 -12.90 39.84
CA GLU A 712 -18.61 -11.63 39.40
C GLU A 712 -17.61 -11.86 38.24
N PHE A 713 -18.11 -11.88 37.00
CA PHE A 713 -17.31 -12.08 35.80
C PHE A 713 -16.41 -10.87 35.50
N LYS A 714 -15.20 -10.87 36.07
CA LYS A 714 -14.14 -9.91 35.72
C LYS A 714 -13.75 -10.09 34.24
N PRO A 715 -13.86 -9.05 33.40
CA PRO A 715 -13.63 -9.19 31.96
C PRO A 715 -12.14 -9.41 31.67
N VAL A 716 -11.81 -10.55 31.07
CA VAL A 716 -10.46 -10.83 30.56
C VAL A 716 -10.24 -10.01 29.27
N THR A 717 -9.73 -8.79 29.43
CA THR A 717 -9.47 -7.89 28.30
C THR A 717 -8.20 -8.30 27.53
N GLY A 718 -8.33 -9.28 26.63
CA GLY A 718 -7.22 -9.77 25.80
C GLY A 718 -7.64 -10.14 24.38
N PHE A 719 -7.09 -9.42 23.40
CA PHE A 719 -6.96 -9.80 21.99
C PHE A 719 -8.19 -10.40 21.24
N ASP A 720 -9.12 -9.53 20.83
CA ASP A 720 -9.56 -9.51 19.42
C ASP A 720 -10.16 -8.12 19.08
N LYS A 721 -9.60 -7.38 18.10
CA LYS A 721 -10.09 -6.04 17.70
C LYS A 721 -9.94 -5.76 16.20
N PHE A 722 -10.78 -6.42 15.41
CA PHE A 722 -11.27 -5.83 14.15
C PHE A 722 -12.35 -4.82 14.52
N ILE A 723 -12.04 -3.52 14.35
CA ILE A 723 -12.91 -2.44 14.84
C ILE A 723 -13.99 -2.12 13.80
N VAL A 724 -15.16 -2.73 13.95
CA VAL A 724 -16.39 -2.19 13.38
C VAL A 724 -16.62 -0.82 14.00
N LYS A 725 -16.53 0.25 13.21
CA LYS A 725 -16.61 1.63 13.71
C LYS A 725 -18.04 2.14 13.64
N LEU A 726 -18.70 2.12 14.80
CA LEU A 726 -19.80 3.04 15.10
C LEU A 726 -19.20 4.45 15.29
N ARG A 727 -19.64 5.41 14.48
CA ARG A 727 -19.24 6.83 14.56
C ARG A 727 -20.38 7.67 14.02
N MET A 728 -21.05 8.42 14.90
CA MET A 728 -22.01 9.43 14.44
C MET A 728 -21.31 10.46 13.53
N LEU A 729 -21.99 10.89 12.46
CA LEU A 729 -21.58 12.06 11.71
C LEU A 729 -21.98 13.29 12.54
N MET A 730 -20.97 13.97 13.07
CA MET A 730 -21.16 15.14 13.93
C MET A 730 -20.76 16.39 13.15
N ALA A 731 -21.69 17.32 12.99
CA ALA A 731 -21.35 18.72 12.81
C ALA A 731 -20.82 19.24 14.15
N ASP A 732 -19.53 19.59 14.17
CA ASP A 732 -18.76 20.03 15.35
C ASP A 732 -18.51 19.01 16.48
N SER A 733 -17.42 19.21 17.22
CA SER A 733 -16.87 18.21 18.15
C SER A 733 -17.43 18.31 19.58
N SER A 734 -18.76 18.31 19.72
CA SER A 734 -19.46 18.32 21.02
C SER A 734 -19.98 16.93 21.42
N GLU A 735 -20.00 16.62 22.72
CA GLU A 735 -20.58 15.38 23.29
C GLU A 735 -22.13 15.36 23.27
N HIS A 736 -22.75 16.11 22.36
CA HIS A 736 -24.18 16.36 22.29
C HIS A 736 -24.68 16.14 20.87
N VAL A 737 -25.53 15.11 20.69
CA VAL A 737 -26.23 14.85 19.43
C VAL A 737 -27.10 16.07 19.09
N GLN A 738 -26.91 16.62 17.90
CA GLN A 738 -27.69 17.76 17.40
C GLN A 738 -28.92 17.27 16.62
N HIS A 739 -29.99 18.05 16.58
CA HIS A 739 -31.17 17.70 15.77
C HIS A 739 -30.82 17.79 14.28
N GLY A 740 -31.15 16.74 13.52
CA GLY A 740 -30.71 16.56 12.13
C GLY A 740 -29.50 15.64 11.95
N SER A 741 -28.98 15.03 13.02
CA SER A 741 -27.80 14.15 12.94
C SER A 741 -28.07 12.85 12.17
N VAL A 742 -27.02 12.30 11.55
CA VAL A 742 -27.05 11.01 10.84
C VAL A 742 -26.13 10.00 11.54
N LEU A 743 -26.66 8.82 11.86
CA LEU A 743 -25.87 7.74 12.47
C LEU A 743 -25.07 7.01 11.39
N LYS A 744 -23.74 7.20 11.35
CA LYS A 744 -22.85 6.45 10.45
C LYS A 744 -22.32 5.17 11.11
N ILE A 745 -22.46 4.07 10.36
CA ILE A 745 -22.00 2.73 10.76
C ILE A 745 -21.09 2.21 9.64
N THR A 746 -19.90 1.72 9.99
CA THR A 746 -18.95 1.14 9.01
C THR A 746 -18.87 -0.36 9.18
N LEU A 747 -19.57 -1.11 8.32
CA LEU A 747 -19.57 -2.57 8.28
C LEU A 747 -18.38 -3.05 7.43
N CYS A 748 -17.30 -3.45 8.09
CA CYS A 748 -16.10 -3.96 7.41
C CYS A 748 -15.42 -5.10 8.19
N GLY A 749 -14.90 -6.07 7.46
CA GLY A 749 -14.13 -7.20 7.99
C GLY A 749 -14.99 -8.26 8.70
N LYS A 750 -14.34 -9.02 9.59
CA LYS A 750 -14.94 -10.13 10.35
C LYS A 750 -15.97 -9.59 11.35
N ILE A 751 -17.25 -9.91 11.14
CA ILE A 751 -18.32 -9.50 12.05
C ILE A 751 -18.40 -10.45 13.24
N SER A 752 -18.16 -9.93 14.45
CA SER A 752 -18.26 -10.68 15.70
C SER A 752 -19.73 -10.90 16.12
N GLU A 753 -19.98 -11.85 17.02
CA GLU A 753 -21.33 -12.07 17.56
C GLU A 753 -21.71 -11.00 18.59
N GLN A 754 -20.73 -10.49 19.33
CA GLN A 754 -20.88 -9.36 20.26
C GLN A 754 -21.34 -8.07 19.57
N PHE A 755 -21.01 -7.89 18.29
CA PHE A 755 -21.46 -6.73 17.50
C PHE A 755 -22.95 -6.78 17.14
N LEU A 756 -23.58 -7.96 17.01
CA LEU A 756 -24.97 -8.04 16.52
C LEU A 756 -25.98 -7.41 17.51
N PRO A 757 -25.91 -7.66 18.85
CA PRO A 757 -26.68 -6.92 19.82
C PRO A 757 -26.39 -5.41 19.81
N GLU A 758 -25.12 -5.01 19.73
CA GLU A 758 -24.70 -3.61 19.69
C GLU A 758 -25.27 -2.87 18.46
N PHE A 759 -25.24 -3.50 17.29
CA PHE A 759 -25.83 -2.98 16.05
C PHE A 759 -27.35 -2.80 16.18
N SER A 760 -28.03 -3.82 16.70
CA SER A 760 -29.49 -3.81 16.89
C SER A 760 -29.93 -2.73 17.88
N ASP A 761 -29.24 -2.63 19.02
CA ASP A 761 -29.51 -1.64 20.08
C ASP A 761 -29.24 -0.20 19.61
N ASN A 762 -28.13 0.04 18.89
CA ASN A 762 -27.85 1.36 18.34
C ASN A 762 -28.87 1.79 17.25
N LEU A 763 -29.33 0.86 16.40
CA LEU A 763 -30.43 1.15 15.47
C LEU A 763 -31.74 1.43 16.21
N LEU A 764 -32.07 0.65 17.24
CA LEU A 764 -33.29 0.86 18.03
C LEU A 764 -33.28 2.22 18.74
N LYS A 765 -32.16 2.61 19.35
CA LYS A 765 -31.94 3.94 19.94
C LYS A 765 -32.08 5.05 18.89
N ALA A 766 -31.45 4.88 17.72
CA ALA A 766 -31.54 5.85 16.63
C ALA A 766 -32.96 5.98 16.05
N ALA A 767 -33.78 4.92 16.08
CA ALA A 767 -35.17 4.98 15.66
C ALA A 767 -36.01 5.90 16.58
N TYR A 768 -35.84 5.77 17.90
CA TYR A 768 -36.59 6.57 18.88
C TYR A 768 -36.02 7.97 19.15
N ASP A 769 -34.72 8.22 18.95
CA ASP A 769 -34.12 9.53 19.22
C ASP A 769 -34.58 10.58 18.18
N PRO A 770 -35.37 11.61 18.55
CA PRO A 770 -35.89 12.62 17.61
C PRO A 770 -34.81 13.55 17.05
N ARG A 771 -33.55 13.41 17.45
CA ARG A 771 -32.42 14.18 16.92
C ARG A 771 -31.76 13.48 15.72
N ILE A 772 -31.95 12.16 15.58
CA ILE A 772 -31.44 11.38 14.45
C ILE A 772 -32.47 11.41 13.30
N SER A 773 -32.06 11.87 12.12
CA SER A 773 -32.92 11.87 10.91
C SER A 773 -32.81 10.60 10.06
N GLY A 774 -31.70 9.87 10.15
CA GLY A 774 -31.45 8.67 9.36
C GLY A 774 -30.15 7.95 9.70
N VAL A 775 -29.86 6.90 8.94
CA VAL A 775 -28.67 6.03 9.09
C VAL A 775 -27.89 5.97 7.79
N TYR A 776 -26.56 6.06 7.88
CA TYR A 776 -25.64 5.89 6.77
C TYR A 776 -24.73 4.67 6.98
N LEU A 777 -24.82 3.70 6.09
CA LEU A 777 -24.04 2.47 6.12
C LEU A 777 -22.89 2.53 5.11
N HIS A 778 -21.65 2.65 5.60
CA HIS A 778 -20.47 2.35 4.77
C HIS A 778 -20.25 0.84 4.83
N ILE A 779 -20.39 0.16 3.69
CA ILE A 779 -20.35 -1.31 3.61
C ILE A 779 -19.19 -1.71 2.71
N ASP A 780 -18.13 -2.30 3.28
CA ASP A 780 -16.99 -2.81 2.50
C ASP A 780 -16.39 -4.08 3.11
N ASN A 781 -16.12 -5.10 2.31
CA ASN A 781 -15.44 -6.33 2.72
C ASN A 781 -16.07 -7.08 3.93
N VAL A 782 -17.38 -7.29 3.94
CA VAL A 782 -18.09 -7.92 5.07
C VAL A 782 -17.83 -9.43 5.12
N ASP A 783 -17.15 -9.88 6.16
CA ASP A 783 -16.85 -11.29 6.40
C ASP A 783 -17.69 -11.87 7.55
N CYS A 784 -18.85 -12.42 7.19
CA CYS A 784 -19.63 -13.32 8.04
C CYS A 784 -20.48 -14.29 7.21
N GLY A 785 -21.12 -15.25 7.89
CA GLY A 785 -22.08 -16.19 7.28
C GLY A 785 -23.46 -15.58 7.02
N TRP A 786 -24.23 -16.18 6.11
CA TRP A 786 -25.51 -15.67 5.61
C TRP A 786 -26.55 -15.37 6.70
N ALA A 787 -26.63 -16.16 7.78
CA ALA A 787 -27.54 -15.88 8.88
C ALA A 787 -27.26 -14.55 9.59
N LYS A 788 -25.97 -14.17 9.73
CA LYS A 788 -25.57 -12.89 10.33
C LYS A 788 -25.81 -11.70 9.39
N LEU A 789 -25.66 -11.93 8.08
CA LEU A 789 -26.05 -10.95 7.05
C LEU A 789 -27.57 -10.73 7.06
N ASP A 790 -28.37 -11.79 7.23
CA ASP A 790 -29.83 -11.67 7.33
C ASP A 790 -30.27 -10.95 8.60
N GLU A 791 -29.62 -11.19 9.74
CA GLU A 791 -29.88 -10.43 10.97
C GLU A 791 -29.63 -8.93 10.78
N ILE A 792 -28.45 -8.55 10.25
CA ILE A 792 -28.11 -7.17 9.92
C ILE A 792 -29.16 -6.57 8.97
N ARG A 793 -29.51 -7.29 7.89
CA ARG A 793 -30.54 -6.87 6.92
C ARG A 793 -31.90 -6.66 7.60
N ARG A 794 -32.30 -7.54 8.51
CA ARG A 794 -33.59 -7.49 9.21
C ARG A 794 -33.66 -6.30 10.17
N GLN A 795 -32.57 -5.97 10.87
CA GLN A 795 -32.55 -4.79 11.73
C GLN A 795 -32.56 -3.47 10.93
N ILE A 796 -31.97 -3.43 9.73
CA ILE A 796 -32.13 -2.30 8.80
C ILE A 796 -33.59 -2.16 8.36
N VAL A 797 -34.23 -3.25 7.93
CA VAL A 797 -35.67 -3.24 7.56
C VAL A 797 -36.58 -2.89 8.75
N ASN A 798 -36.20 -3.22 9.98
CA ASN A 798 -36.90 -2.79 11.19
C ASN A 798 -36.72 -1.29 11.46
N PHE A 799 -35.50 -0.75 11.35
CA PHE A 799 -35.24 0.68 11.53
C PHE A 799 -36.08 1.54 10.57
N ARG A 800 -36.18 1.15 9.30
CA ARG A 800 -36.96 1.85 8.27
C ARG A 800 -38.45 2.04 8.64
N LYS A 801 -39.02 1.18 9.49
CA LYS A 801 -40.39 1.32 10.01
C LYS A 801 -40.60 2.56 10.88
N SER A 802 -39.53 3.20 11.34
CA SER A 802 -39.59 4.50 12.02
C SER A 802 -39.88 5.70 11.10
N GLY A 803 -39.88 5.49 9.78
CA GLY A 803 -40.03 6.56 8.78
C GLY A 803 -38.74 7.34 8.51
N LYS A 804 -37.63 6.98 9.15
CA LYS A 804 -36.30 7.56 8.96
C LYS A 804 -35.55 6.88 7.81
N PHE A 805 -34.79 7.65 7.05
CA PHE A 805 -34.08 7.13 5.87
C PHE A 805 -32.92 6.20 6.23
N VAL A 806 -32.61 5.25 5.35
CA VAL A 806 -31.33 4.53 5.34
C VAL A 806 -30.67 4.67 3.98
N ALA A 807 -29.42 5.13 3.99
CA ALA A 807 -28.54 5.20 2.85
C ALA A 807 -27.34 4.25 3.03
N ALA A 808 -26.87 3.64 1.95
CA ALA A 808 -25.67 2.80 1.93
C ALA A 808 -24.64 3.29 0.90
N TYR A 809 -23.36 3.11 1.19
CA TYR A 809 -22.25 3.41 0.28
C TYR A 809 -21.31 2.21 0.15
N LEU A 810 -21.13 1.74 -1.08
CA LEU A 810 -20.42 0.49 -1.42
C LEU A 810 -19.26 0.78 -2.39
N PRO A 811 -18.00 0.83 -1.92
CA PRO A 811 -16.84 0.80 -2.80
C PRO A 811 -16.62 -0.58 -3.44
N LEU A 812 -17.14 -1.66 -2.84
CA LEU A 812 -17.11 -3.03 -3.35
C LEU A 812 -18.54 -3.59 -3.41
N ILE A 813 -18.94 -4.11 -4.57
CA ILE A 813 -20.30 -4.61 -4.83
C ILE A 813 -20.23 -6.10 -5.18
N ARG A 814 -20.36 -6.94 -4.14
CA ARG A 814 -20.53 -8.41 -4.26
C ARG A 814 -21.87 -8.83 -3.66
N GLU A 815 -22.17 -10.12 -3.71
CA GLU A 815 -23.42 -10.71 -3.23
C GLU A 815 -23.68 -10.38 -1.76
N LYS A 816 -22.66 -10.41 -0.89
CA LYS A 816 -22.80 -10.11 0.55
C LYS A 816 -23.05 -8.64 0.82
N GLU A 817 -22.20 -7.75 0.30
CA GLU A 817 -22.32 -6.30 0.48
C GLU A 817 -23.67 -5.80 -0.08
N TYR A 818 -24.04 -6.25 -1.28
CA TYR A 818 -25.29 -5.83 -1.92
C TYR A 818 -26.54 -6.45 -1.28
N TYR A 819 -26.45 -7.62 -0.63
CA TYR A 819 -27.55 -8.18 0.18
C TYR A 819 -27.88 -7.33 1.40
N ILE A 820 -26.90 -6.64 2.00
CA ILE A 820 -27.17 -5.65 3.05
C ILE A 820 -27.69 -4.36 2.41
N ALA A 821 -26.99 -3.84 1.41
CA ALA A 821 -27.29 -2.55 0.77
C ALA A 821 -28.72 -2.47 0.22
N SER A 822 -29.19 -3.52 -0.44
CA SER A 822 -30.53 -3.60 -1.02
C SER A 822 -31.67 -3.58 0.01
N ALA A 823 -31.40 -3.54 1.32
CA ALA A 823 -32.42 -3.23 2.33
C ALA A 823 -32.59 -1.73 2.61
N CYS A 824 -31.72 -0.87 2.08
CA CYS A 824 -31.76 0.58 2.25
C CYS A 824 -32.64 1.24 1.16
N GLU A 825 -33.18 2.43 1.41
CA GLU A 825 -33.78 3.26 0.36
C GLU A 825 -32.74 3.56 -0.73
N GLU A 826 -31.62 4.13 -0.30
CA GLU A 826 -30.62 4.72 -1.18
C GLU A 826 -29.31 3.94 -1.15
N ILE A 827 -28.71 3.76 -2.32
CA ILE A 827 -27.45 3.04 -2.49
C ILE A 827 -26.54 3.87 -3.39
N TYR A 828 -25.34 4.14 -2.91
CA TYR A 828 -24.32 4.92 -3.60
C TYR A 828 -23.05 4.10 -3.79
N ALA A 829 -22.30 4.42 -4.82
CA ALA A 829 -21.02 3.77 -5.11
C ALA A 829 -20.08 4.75 -5.85
N PRO A 830 -18.76 4.72 -5.59
CA PRO A 830 -17.82 5.57 -6.32
C PRO A 830 -17.74 5.15 -7.81
N PRO A 831 -17.32 6.04 -8.72
CA PRO A 831 -17.08 5.68 -10.13
C PRO A 831 -16.14 4.49 -10.35
N SER A 832 -15.26 4.21 -9.40
CA SER A 832 -14.30 3.10 -9.39
C SER A 832 -14.79 1.84 -8.67
N ALA A 833 -16.06 1.78 -8.28
CA ALA A 833 -16.58 0.66 -7.49
C ALA A 833 -16.31 -0.69 -8.18
N SER A 834 -15.72 -1.62 -7.42
CA SER A 834 -15.45 -2.97 -7.94
C SER A 834 -16.76 -3.76 -7.96
N VAL A 835 -17.37 -3.89 -9.14
CA VAL A 835 -18.57 -4.71 -9.32
C VAL A 835 -18.16 -6.15 -9.58
N THR A 836 -18.65 -7.05 -8.73
CA THR A 836 -18.33 -8.48 -8.74
C THR A 836 -19.55 -9.25 -8.23
N LEU A 837 -20.71 -8.98 -8.87
CA LEU A 837 -21.93 -9.77 -8.73
C LEU A 837 -21.85 -10.92 -9.74
N LEU A 838 -21.21 -12.01 -9.34
CA LEU A 838 -20.94 -13.18 -10.19
C LEU A 838 -21.93 -14.32 -9.92
N GLY A 839 -22.43 -14.40 -8.68
CA GLY A 839 -23.34 -15.44 -8.21
C GLY A 839 -22.77 -16.22 -7.01
N PHE A 840 -23.37 -17.38 -6.73
CA PHE A 840 -23.11 -18.14 -5.51
C PHE A 840 -22.30 -19.40 -5.81
N THR A 841 -21.33 -19.71 -4.96
CA THR A 841 -20.55 -20.97 -5.02
C THR A 841 -20.44 -21.60 -3.64
N VAL A 842 -20.48 -22.92 -3.59
CA VAL A 842 -20.00 -23.70 -2.43
C VAL A 842 -18.96 -24.71 -2.89
N GLU A 843 -17.85 -24.80 -2.15
CA GLU A 843 -16.68 -25.62 -2.50
C GLU A 843 -16.50 -26.82 -1.56
N GLY A 844 -16.30 -28.00 -2.13
CA GLY A 844 -15.88 -29.22 -1.44
C GLY A 844 -14.45 -29.57 -1.81
N THR A 845 -13.57 -29.73 -0.81
CA THR A 845 -12.19 -30.17 -1.04
C THR A 845 -12.01 -31.62 -0.59
N PHE A 846 -11.35 -32.42 -1.40
CA PHE A 846 -11.19 -33.86 -1.21
C PHE A 846 -9.70 -34.23 -1.24
N VAL A 847 -9.23 -34.87 -0.18
CA VAL A 847 -7.80 -35.18 0.05
C VAL A 847 -7.49 -36.68 0.01
N ARG A 848 -8.47 -37.56 -0.28
CA ARG A 848 -8.24 -39.02 -0.32
C ARG A 848 -7.11 -39.43 -1.28
N GLY A 849 -6.99 -38.79 -2.44
CA GLY A 849 -5.89 -39.08 -3.37
C GLY A 849 -4.53 -38.60 -2.84
N VAL A 850 -4.48 -37.51 -2.07
CA VAL A 850 -3.27 -37.06 -1.37
C VAL A 850 -2.88 -38.10 -0.31
N TYR A 851 -3.86 -38.67 0.40
CA TYR A 851 -3.63 -39.74 1.36
C TYR A 851 -3.16 -41.05 0.71
N ASP A 852 -3.76 -41.46 -0.42
CA ASP A 852 -3.27 -42.61 -1.20
C ASP A 852 -1.80 -42.42 -1.62
N ASN A 853 -1.46 -41.24 -2.13
CA ASN A 853 -0.10 -40.88 -2.53
C ASN A 853 0.91 -40.86 -1.37
N LEU A 854 0.44 -40.77 -0.13
CA LEU A 854 1.26 -40.76 1.09
C LEU A 854 1.20 -42.08 1.87
N GLY A 855 0.44 -43.09 1.40
CA GLY A 855 0.21 -44.34 2.14
C GLY A 855 -0.60 -44.16 3.44
N ILE A 856 -1.40 -43.10 3.53
CA ILE A 856 -2.25 -42.77 4.69
C ILE A 856 -3.64 -43.36 4.48
N GLU A 857 -4.16 -44.09 5.47
CA GLU A 857 -5.52 -44.61 5.45
C GLU A 857 -6.39 -43.96 6.54
N PRO A 858 -7.22 -42.95 6.21
CA PRO A 858 -8.15 -42.36 7.16
C PRO A 858 -9.32 -43.30 7.46
N GLN A 859 -9.37 -43.82 8.69
CA GLN A 859 -10.54 -44.52 9.22
C GLN A 859 -11.58 -43.50 9.70
N VAL A 860 -12.79 -43.52 9.11
CA VAL A 860 -13.88 -42.59 9.46
C VAL A 860 -15.22 -43.32 9.43
N GLU A 861 -15.83 -43.47 10.61
CA GLU A 861 -17.21 -43.93 10.73
C GLU A 861 -18.19 -42.75 10.56
N ARG A 862 -19.33 -42.98 9.89
CA ARG A 862 -20.38 -41.99 9.69
C ARG A 862 -21.76 -42.59 9.98
N ILE A 863 -22.58 -41.87 10.75
CA ILE A 863 -23.96 -42.26 11.09
C ILE A 863 -24.92 -41.22 10.49
N GLY A 864 -25.85 -41.68 9.65
CA GLY A 864 -26.87 -40.87 8.96
C GLY A 864 -26.48 -40.41 7.55
N LYS A 865 -27.44 -40.46 6.61
CA LYS A 865 -27.24 -40.22 5.16
C LYS A 865 -26.43 -38.96 4.84
N TYR A 866 -26.67 -37.85 5.52
CA TYR A 866 -26.05 -36.55 5.22
C TYR A 866 -24.90 -36.15 6.17
N LYS A 867 -24.33 -37.07 6.95
CA LYS A 867 -23.16 -36.81 7.82
C LYS A 867 -21.82 -36.74 7.03
N MET A 868 -21.76 -35.90 6.00
CA MET A 868 -20.72 -35.90 4.94
C MET A 868 -19.40 -35.22 5.31
N ALA A 869 -19.17 -34.90 6.59
CA ALA A 869 -17.93 -34.25 7.03
C ALA A 869 -16.68 -35.13 6.80
N GLY A 870 -16.85 -36.45 6.90
CA GLY A 870 -15.81 -37.45 6.64
C GLY A 870 -15.44 -37.63 5.18
N ASP A 871 -16.39 -37.41 4.25
CA ASP A 871 -16.23 -37.65 2.80
C ASP A 871 -15.04 -36.89 2.20
N ARG A 872 -14.69 -35.73 2.76
CA ARG A 872 -13.50 -34.95 2.37
C ARG A 872 -12.17 -35.71 2.55
N LEU A 873 -12.15 -36.68 3.48
CA LEU A 873 -10.99 -37.51 3.82
C LEU A 873 -11.03 -38.88 3.11
N ILE A 874 -12.21 -39.49 3.01
CA ILE A 874 -12.38 -40.87 2.50
C ILE A 874 -12.77 -40.96 1.02
N CYS A 875 -13.33 -39.91 0.43
CA CYS A 875 -13.72 -39.87 -0.99
C CYS A 875 -12.73 -39.01 -1.80
N LYS A 876 -12.53 -39.36 -3.08
CA LYS A 876 -11.77 -38.53 -4.04
C LYS A 876 -12.62 -37.43 -4.68
N THR A 877 -13.93 -37.60 -4.65
CA THR A 877 -14.95 -36.76 -5.28
C THR A 877 -16.12 -36.55 -4.31
N MET A 878 -16.98 -35.59 -4.62
CA MET A 878 -18.21 -35.34 -3.86
C MET A 878 -19.22 -36.45 -4.12
N SER A 879 -19.56 -37.18 -3.05
CA SER A 879 -20.62 -38.20 -3.03
C SER A 879 -21.97 -37.60 -3.39
N GLU A 880 -22.90 -38.43 -3.85
CA GLU A 880 -24.23 -38.00 -4.30
C GLU A 880 -25.03 -37.34 -3.16
N ASP A 881 -25.04 -37.95 -1.98
CA ASP A 881 -25.63 -37.40 -0.74
C ASP A 881 -25.07 -36.00 -0.38
N HIS A 882 -23.75 -35.82 -0.55
CA HIS A 882 -23.05 -34.56 -0.27
C HIS A 882 -23.37 -33.49 -1.31
N ARG A 883 -23.49 -33.89 -2.59
CA ARG A 883 -23.91 -33.02 -3.69
C ARG A 883 -25.37 -32.59 -3.51
N GLU A 884 -26.26 -33.51 -3.15
CA GLU A 884 -27.67 -33.24 -2.87
C GLU A 884 -27.83 -32.19 -1.75
N MET A 885 -27.18 -32.42 -0.60
CA MET A 885 -27.20 -31.52 0.55
C MET A 885 -26.67 -30.11 0.21
N LEU A 886 -25.50 -30.03 -0.45
CA LEU A 886 -24.90 -28.73 -0.80
C LEU A 886 -25.66 -28.00 -1.92
N THR A 887 -26.30 -28.74 -2.82
CA THR A 887 -27.21 -28.20 -3.84
C THR A 887 -28.40 -27.54 -3.18
N ALA A 888 -29.12 -28.27 -2.33
CA ALA A 888 -30.28 -27.74 -1.61
C ALA A 888 -29.93 -26.53 -0.72
N LEU A 889 -28.76 -26.53 -0.07
CA LEU A 889 -28.27 -25.38 0.69
C LEU A 889 -28.02 -24.15 -0.20
N LEU A 890 -27.37 -24.35 -1.36
CA LEU A 890 -27.04 -23.27 -2.29
C LEU A 890 -28.30 -22.67 -2.95
N ASP A 891 -29.27 -23.51 -3.33
CA ASP A 891 -30.56 -23.09 -3.89
C ASP A 891 -31.36 -22.23 -2.91
N ASN A 892 -31.40 -22.62 -1.63
CA ASN A 892 -32.06 -21.83 -0.58
C ASN A 892 -31.36 -20.48 -0.37
N ILE A 893 -30.02 -20.44 -0.42
CA ILE A 893 -29.26 -19.19 -0.30
C ILE A 893 -29.50 -18.27 -1.50
N SER A 894 -29.38 -18.78 -2.74
CA SER A 894 -29.56 -17.97 -3.94
C SER A 894 -31.00 -17.50 -4.10
N SER A 895 -32.00 -18.34 -3.80
CA SER A 895 -33.41 -17.94 -3.84
C SER A 895 -33.71 -16.84 -2.84
N ASN A 896 -33.37 -17.04 -1.57
CA ASN A 896 -33.57 -16.06 -0.49
C ASN A 896 -32.89 -14.71 -0.79
N TRP A 897 -31.73 -14.73 -1.48
CA TRP A 897 -31.09 -13.52 -1.98
C TRP A 897 -31.91 -12.86 -3.11
N LEU A 898 -32.27 -13.61 -4.15
CA LEU A 898 -33.02 -13.13 -5.30
C LEU A 898 -34.37 -12.53 -4.89
N ASP A 899 -35.14 -13.22 -4.05
CA ASP A 899 -36.45 -12.78 -3.56
C ASP A 899 -36.36 -11.46 -2.77
N LYS A 900 -35.37 -11.34 -1.89
CA LYS A 900 -35.17 -10.13 -1.07
C LYS A 900 -34.60 -8.95 -1.86
N VAL A 901 -33.77 -9.19 -2.86
CA VAL A 901 -33.27 -8.13 -3.77
C VAL A 901 -34.36 -7.67 -4.74
N SER A 902 -35.10 -8.62 -5.34
CA SER A 902 -36.28 -8.36 -6.19
C SER A 902 -37.31 -7.51 -5.45
N SER A 903 -37.76 -7.97 -4.27
CA SER A 903 -38.74 -7.26 -3.44
C SER A 903 -38.27 -5.84 -3.07
N ALA A 904 -37.04 -5.69 -2.59
CA ALA A 904 -36.58 -4.41 -2.05
C ALA A 904 -36.07 -3.40 -3.10
N ARG A 905 -35.84 -3.83 -4.36
CA ARG A 905 -35.58 -2.93 -5.50
C ARG A 905 -36.77 -2.80 -6.47
N GLY A 906 -37.92 -3.40 -6.16
CA GLY A 906 -39.15 -3.30 -6.97
C GLY A 906 -39.04 -3.93 -8.37
N LYS A 907 -38.19 -4.96 -8.53
CA LYS A 907 -37.94 -5.66 -9.80
C LYS A 907 -38.55 -7.06 -9.78
N LYS A 908 -38.82 -7.67 -10.94
CA LYS A 908 -39.13 -9.11 -10.96
C LYS A 908 -37.88 -9.91 -10.59
N ARG A 909 -38.08 -11.11 -10.06
CA ARG A 909 -37.01 -12.06 -9.76
C ARG A 909 -36.15 -12.38 -10.99
N GLU A 910 -36.82 -12.65 -12.11
CA GLU A 910 -36.19 -12.94 -13.40
C GLU A 910 -35.29 -11.80 -13.89
N ASP A 911 -35.74 -10.53 -13.77
CA ASP A 911 -34.96 -9.35 -14.15
C ASP A 911 -33.64 -9.27 -13.35
N VAL A 912 -33.69 -9.58 -12.04
CA VAL A 912 -32.53 -9.59 -11.14
C VAL A 912 -31.56 -10.72 -11.48
N GLU A 913 -32.08 -11.91 -11.77
CA GLU A 913 -31.26 -13.07 -12.14
C GLU A 913 -30.61 -12.89 -13.52
N ASN A 914 -31.35 -12.37 -14.49
CA ASN A 914 -30.82 -12.03 -15.82
C ASN A 914 -29.71 -10.98 -15.75
N PHE A 915 -29.88 -9.91 -14.96
CA PHE A 915 -28.87 -8.88 -14.77
C PHE A 915 -27.56 -9.41 -14.16
N ILE A 916 -27.60 -10.40 -13.26
CA ILE A 916 -26.39 -11.10 -12.78
C ILE A 916 -25.77 -11.95 -13.90
N ASN A 917 -26.61 -12.63 -14.68
CA ASN A 917 -26.21 -13.46 -15.82
C ASN A 917 -25.76 -12.65 -17.07
N GLU A 918 -25.92 -11.33 -17.09
CA GLU A 918 -25.22 -10.43 -18.04
C GLU A 918 -23.73 -10.31 -17.70
N GLY A 919 -23.35 -10.41 -16.43
CA GLY A 919 -21.97 -10.25 -15.97
C GLY A 919 -21.59 -8.78 -15.85
N VAL A 920 -22.21 -8.06 -14.92
CA VAL A 920 -22.04 -6.61 -14.79
C VAL A 920 -20.74 -6.26 -14.07
N TYR A 921 -19.86 -5.53 -14.77
CA TYR A 921 -18.54 -5.08 -14.30
C TYR A 921 -18.40 -3.55 -14.20
N GLN A 922 -19.47 -2.80 -14.52
CA GLN A 922 -19.50 -1.34 -14.52
C GLN A 922 -20.58 -0.82 -13.57
N VAL A 923 -20.22 0.18 -12.77
CA VAL A 923 -21.12 0.82 -11.82
C VAL A 923 -22.20 1.67 -12.51
N ASP A 924 -21.93 2.15 -13.74
CA ASP A 924 -22.90 2.85 -14.59
C ASP A 924 -24.12 1.98 -14.93
N ARG A 925 -23.91 0.72 -15.34
CA ARG A 925 -25.01 -0.24 -15.61
C ARG A 925 -25.86 -0.52 -14.35
N LEU A 926 -25.26 -0.57 -13.17
CA LEU A 926 -26.01 -0.70 -11.90
C LEU A 926 -26.92 0.52 -11.64
N LYS A 927 -26.53 1.72 -12.08
CA LYS A 927 -27.33 2.94 -11.93
C LYS A 927 -28.41 3.03 -13.01
N GLU A 928 -28.08 2.77 -14.27
CA GLU A 928 -29.02 2.73 -15.40
C GLU A 928 -30.18 1.76 -15.11
N GLU A 929 -29.85 0.55 -14.64
CA GLU A 929 -30.84 -0.47 -14.31
C GLU A 929 -31.46 -0.27 -12.89
N GLY A 930 -31.14 0.81 -12.17
CA GLY A 930 -31.78 1.16 -10.89
C GLY A 930 -31.43 0.27 -9.68
N PHE A 931 -30.39 -0.55 -9.77
CA PHE A 931 -29.85 -1.31 -8.64
C PHE A 931 -29.18 -0.39 -7.61
N ILE A 932 -28.54 0.70 -8.06
CA ILE A 932 -28.07 1.80 -7.19
C ILE A 932 -28.75 3.13 -7.53
N THR A 933 -28.79 4.04 -6.56
CA THR A 933 -29.44 5.36 -6.68
C THR A 933 -28.56 6.36 -7.43
N SER A 934 -27.26 6.46 -7.07
CA SER A 934 -26.32 7.29 -7.81
C SER A 934 -24.87 6.85 -7.66
N ILE A 935 -24.02 7.42 -8.51
CA ILE A 935 -22.57 7.22 -8.53
C ILE A 935 -21.95 8.49 -7.96
N LEU A 936 -21.38 8.38 -6.76
CA LEU A 936 -20.88 9.47 -5.91
C LEU A 936 -19.76 8.89 -5.02
N TYR A 937 -18.75 9.68 -4.66
CA TYR A 937 -17.77 9.31 -3.63
C TYR A 937 -18.34 9.50 -2.21
N ASP A 938 -17.77 8.85 -1.18
CA ASP A 938 -18.21 8.95 0.24
C ASP A 938 -18.45 10.41 0.66
N ASP A 939 -17.56 11.33 0.28
CA ASP A 939 -17.67 12.76 0.59
C ASP A 939 -18.81 13.51 -0.13
N GLU A 940 -19.18 13.07 -1.33
CA GLU A 940 -20.30 13.64 -2.09
C GLU A 940 -21.64 13.16 -1.53
N VAL A 941 -21.70 11.95 -0.96
CA VAL A 941 -22.89 11.47 -0.25
C VAL A 941 -23.13 12.24 1.05
N HIS A 942 -22.08 12.60 1.81
CA HIS A 942 -22.19 13.50 2.99
C HIS A 942 -22.55 14.96 2.63
N ALA A 943 -22.74 15.28 1.36
CA ALA A 943 -23.25 16.58 0.89
C ALA A 943 -24.66 16.47 0.26
N VAL A 944 -25.22 15.26 0.18
CA VAL A 944 -26.58 14.97 -0.29
C VAL A 944 -27.52 14.59 0.87
N LEU A 945 -26.96 13.94 1.91
CA LEU A 945 -27.63 13.58 3.16
C LEU A 945 -27.53 14.68 4.22
#